data_AF-A0A9J6PY71-F1
#
_entry.id   AF-A0A9J6PY71-F1
#
_cell.length_a   1.000
_cell.length_b   1.000
_cell.length_c   1.000
_cell.angle_alpha   90.00
_cell.angle_beta   90.00
_cell.angle_gamma   90.00
#
_symmetry.space_group_name_H-M   'P 1'
#
loop_
_entity.id
_entity.type
_entity.pdbx_description
1 polymer ?
#
loop_
_entity_poly.entity_id
_entity_poly.type
_entity_poly.pdbx_seq_one_letter_code
_entity_poly.pdbx_strand_id
1 'polypeptide(L)'
;MALSDTTQAKKYASVAEVAAAQAKEAVVEALKAPVYADEAKQYAEQALQSSSEAGEYSTQAGISVALSSENANIAKESAESAASSAKNAQNMADAKTYYITESDPTGTIAGLAGTQSGDGFRVAQGVDSNESFRYYVNDNGEAVEKASQVGTALVEATKILANDVDRRTNGVQSQKKSKYPFEILDGKGKVALYIDNTGKLNSPGGAYLATLDISVLNSPELVTNLATIQKLVTNLSLAIGLNVFSPKKNSRYAYSVTDTNGRVSQGVLLDGTMEYMGLPLSQQIGQIKNDFFFIGDSITAFTETTSNDYNSTNRDQAPAVCAQGWPVWGEMLSQGRILKTGISATGGFRADQILATHVPVAVAAKPKFCVVLAGRNNIVQIDSYTYEQTIKSMASIYLTLRKAGITPVCCSMSAQSGNTDAQNTMRYKLNEWIRAYAEKYSLPFVDMHKATTDPLTGEWYSGWNYDASHPTAIGAKAMGQALVDVMSLWVGGTSPRMAESNTTPATSTNLITNPLFITTSATNVPESWDVGTAGVVTLESNAAVKGSVLHLVSANGTNQASRSQTIAVTPGDVMEFSMKFKAGTETVNNAWVHYAATPFAGGNILAGIRLWKAVTDFGTYSQRFTVPAGVTSVFVSLSGFDLSIGQIGLFKITGI
;
A
#
# COMPACT_ATOMS: atom_id res chain seq x y z
N MET A 1 103.85 -5.10 -8.12
CA MET A 1 102.84 -4.81 -9.16
C MET A 1 101.51 -5.48 -8.79
N ALA A 2 100.86 -5.06 -7.69
CA ALA A 2 99.64 -5.72 -7.19
C ALA A 2 98.57 -4.73 -6.66
N LEU A 3 98.73 -3.43 -6.91
CA LEU A 3 97.81 -2.39 -6.43
C LEU A 3 96.99 -1.72 -7.55
N SER A 4 97.41 -1.81 -8.82
CA SER A 4 96.68 -1.23 -9.96
C SER A 4 95.50 -2.09 -10.42
N ASP A 5 95.67 -3.42 -10.51
CA ASP A 5 94.66 -4.33 -11.07
C ASP A 5 93.40 -4.45 -10.21
N THR A 6 93.53 -4.40 -8.87
CA THR A 6 92.39 -4.45 -7.95
C THR A 6 91.54 -3.19 -8.00
N THR A 7 92.16 -2.04 -8.31
CA THR A 7 91.46 -0.75 -8.40
C THR A 7 90.62 -0.67 -9.67
N GLN A 8 91.12 -1.19 -10.78
CA GLN A 8 90.41 -1.18 -12.06
C GLN A 8 89.25 -2.19 -12.10
N ALA A 9 89.41 -3.37 -11.48
CA ALA A 9 88.32 -4.34 -11.31
C ALA A 9 87.16 -3.80 -10.46
N LYS A 10 87.46 -3.11 -9.35
CA LYS A 10 86.43 -2.45 -8.52
C LYS A 10 85.69 -1.35 -9.28
N LYS A 11 86.39 -0.57 -10.12
CA LYS A 11 85.76 0.45 -10.96
C LYS A 11 84.77 -0.18 -11.95
N TYR A 12 85.14 -1.26 -12.65
CA TYR A 12 84.22 -1.91 -13.60
C TYR A 12 83.04 -2.62 -12.91
N ALA A 13 83.23 -3.21 -11.73
CA ALA A 13 82.13 -3.77 -10.95
C ALA A 13 81.11 -2.69 -10.56
N SER A 14 81.57 -1.51 -10.11
CA SER A 14 80.67 -0.39 -9.78
C SER A 14 79.90 0.13 -10.99
N VAL A 15 80.52 0.17 -12.18
CA VAL A 15 79.84 0.58 -13.42
C VAL A 15 78.80 -0.45 -13.85
N ALA A 16 79.10 -1.74 -13.73
CA ALA A 16 78.14 -2.81 -14.05
C ALA A 16 76.95 -2.82 -13.08
N GLU A 17 77.17 -2.54 -11.80
CA GLU A 17 76.12 -2.47 -10.78
C GLU A 17 75.20 -1.26 -11.02
N VAL A 18 75.76 -0.10 -11.39
CA VAL A 18 74.98 1.08 -11.80
C VAL A 18 74.18 0.80 -13.08
N ALA A 19 74.79 0.15 -14.08
CA ALA A 19 74.10 -0.20 -15.32
C ALA A 19 72.95 -1.21 -15.09
N ALA A 20 73.14 -2.19 -14.19
CA ALA A 20 72.09 -3.13 -13.80
C ALA A 20 70.95 -2.45 -13.05
N ALA A 21 71.25 -1.48 -12.17
CA ALA A 21 70.24 -0.68 -11.48
C ALA A 21 69.41 0.16 -12.48
N GLN A 22 70.07 0.83 -13.43
CA GLN A 22 69.41 1.60 -14.49
C GLN A 22 68.55 0.72 -15.41
N ALA A 23 69.01 -0.49 -15.76
CA ALA A 23 68.22 -1.44 -16.54
C ALA A 23 66.97 -1.92 -15.79
N LYS A 24 67.08 -2.12 -14.47
CA LYS A 24 65.94 -2.51 -13.63
C LYS A 24 64.89 -1.40 -13.53
N GLU A 25 65.32 -0.15 -13.39
CA GLU A 25 64.41 1.01 -13.46
C GLU A 25 63.72 1.12 -14.81
N ALA A 26 64.45 0.93 -15.92
CA ALA A 26 63.86 0.94 -17.26
C ALA A 26 62.82 -0.16 -17.48
N VAL A 27 63.01 -1.36 -16.90
CA VAL A 27 62.02 -2.44 -16.95
C VAL A 27 60.78 -2.11 -16.13
N VAL A 28 60.94 -1.53 -14.94
CA VAL A 28 59.79 -1.10 -14.12
C VAL A 28 58.98 -0.03 -14.84
N GLU A 29 59.63 0.92 -15.52
CA GLU A 29 58.92 1.92 -16.30
C GLU A 29 58.23 1.31 -17.54
N ALA A 30 58.87 0.36 -18.22
CA ALA A 30 58.25 -0.35 -19.34
C ALA A 30 57.00 -1.16 -18.91
N LEU A 31 56.99 -1.72 -17.69
CA LEU A 31 55.84 -2.45 -17.14
C LEU A 31 54.63 -1.54 -16.87
N LYS A 32 54.79 -0.21 -16.84
CA LYS A 32 53.67 0.75 -16.71
C LYS A 32 52.96 1.06 -18.03
N ALA A 33 53.51 0.66 -19.18
CA ALA A 33 52.91 0.93 -20.49
C ALA A 33 51.43 0.50 -20.65
N PRO A 34 50.97 -0.65 -20.10
CA PRO A 34 49.56 -1.04 -20.16
C PRO A 34 48.65 -0.08 -19.37
N VAL A 35 49.12 0.43 -18.23
CA VAL A 35 48.36 1.37 -17.40
C VAL A 35 48.12 2.67 -18.16
N TYR A 36 49.15 3.21 -18.81
CA TYR A 36 49.01 4.40 -19.64
C TYR A 36 48.08 4.18 -20.85
N ALA A 37 48.04 2.96 -21.42
CA ALA A 37 47.12 2.62 -22.50
C ALA A 37 45.66 2.55 -22.02
N ASP A 38 45.40 1.97 -20.84
CA ASP A 38 44.08 1.91 -20.24
C ASP A 38 43.56 3.31 -19.84
N GLU A 39 44.42 4.15 -19.27
CA GLU A 39 44.08 5.56 -18.99
C GLU A 39 43.74 6.32 -20.27
N ALA A 40 44.54 6.17 -21.33
CA ALA A 40 44.26 6.79 -22.63
C ALA A 40 42.91 6.34 -23.23
N LYS A 41 42.55 5.06 -23.06
CA LYS A 41 41.25 4.54 -23.48
C LYS A 41 40.11 5.17 -22.68
N GLN A 42 40.27 5.29 -21.36
CA GLN A 42 39.26 5.91 -20.50
C GLN A 42 39.03 7.39 -20.87
N TYR A 43 40.08 8.15 -21.17
CA TYR A 43 39.94 9.52 -21.66
C TYR A 43 39.24 9.59 -23.03
N ALA A 44 39.49 8.65 -23.94
CA ALA A 44 38.81 8.58 -25.23
C ALA A 44 37.31 8.27 -25.08
N GLU A 45 36.94 7.37 -24.16
CA GLU A 45 35.54 7.04 -23.85
C GLU A 45 34.81 8.25 -23.24
N GLN A 46 35.44 8.98 -22.32
CA GLN A 46 34.89 10.21 -21.75
C GLN A 46 34.71 11.32 -22.80
N ALA A 47 35.65 11.45 -23.74
CA ALA A 47 35.55 12.40 -24.85
C ALA A 47 34.39 12.05 -25.80
N LEU A 48 34.16 10.76 -26.07
CA LEU A 48 33.04 10.29 -26.89
C LEU A 48 31.70 10.59 -26.21
N GLN A 49 31.59 10.33 -24.90
CA GLN A 49 30.39 10.64 -24.12
C GLN A 49 30.10 12.16 -24.14
N SER A 50 31.12 12.99 -23.89
CA SER A 50 31.00 14.45 -23.94
C SER A 50 30.55 14.95 -25.31
N SER A 51 31.02 14.31 -26.40
CA SER A 51 30.58 14.64 -27.76
C SER A 51 29.12 14.24 -28.03
N SER A 52 28.63 13.15 -27.45
CA SER A 52 27.23 12.71 -27.58
C SER A 52 26.30 13.70 -26.88
N GLU A 53 26.63 14.10 -25.65
CA GLU A 53 25.88 15.09 -24.87
C GLU A 53 25.81 16.44 -25.60
N ALA A 54 26.91 16.89 -26.21
CA ALA A 54 26.93 18.10 -27.03
C ALA A 54 25.97 18.02 -28.25
N GLY A 55 25.83 16.83 -28.87
CA GLY A 55 24.89 16.60 -29.96
C GLY A 55 23.42 16.69 -29.53
N GLU A 56 23.10 16.18 -28.33
CA GLU A 56 21.77 16.27 -27.74
C GLU A 56 21.38 17.73 -27.44
N TYR A 57 22.29 18.51 -26.86
CA TYR A 57 22.06 19.94 -26.62
C TYR A 57 21.83 20.74 -27.91
N SER A 58 22.58 20.42 -28.98
CA SER A 58 22.38 21.03 -30.30
C SER A 58 20.99 20.73 -30.88
N THR A 59 20.52 19.49 -30.73
CA THR A 59 19.19 19.08 -31.19
C THR A 59 18.09 19.82 -30.43
N GLN A 60 18.22 19.94 -29.10
CA GLN A 60 17.26 20.65 -28.27
C GLN A 60 17.21 22.16 -28.58
N ALA A 61 18.35 22.77 -28.91
CA ALA A 61 18.41 24.15 -29.36
C ALA A 61 17.65 24.34 -30.70
N GLY A 62 17.79 23.41 -31.64
CA GLY A 62 17.05 23.42 -32.91
C GLY A 62 15.53 23.37 -32.72
N ILE A 63 15.05 22.52 -31.83
CA ILE A 63 13.61 22.40 -31.50
C ILE A 63 13.08 23.70 -30.89
N SER A 64 13.86 24.35 -30.01
CA SER A 64 13.45 25.59 -29.34
C SER A 64 13.31 26.77 -30.31
N VAL A 65 14.17 26.84 -31.34
CA VAL A 65 14.09 27.86 -32.40
C VAL A 65 12.86 27.65 -33.29
N ALA A 66 12.53 26.40 -33.62
CA ALA A 66 11.36 26.07 -34.43
C ALA A 66 10.04 26.47 -33.73
N LEU A 67 9.90 26.14 -32.45
CA LEU A 67 8.73 26.52 -31.64
C LEU A 67 8.57 28.04 -31.52
N SER A 68 9.68 28.77 -31.38
CA SER A 68 9.66 30.23 -31.31
C SER A 68 9.17 30.86 -32.62
N SER A 69 9.53 30.27 -33.77
CA SER A 69 9.09 30.73 -35.08
C SER A 69 7.60 30.49 -35.31
N GLU A 70 7.08 29.35 -34.85
CA GLU A 70 5.65 29.03 -34.96
C GLU A 70 4.78 29.96 -34.11
N ASN A 71 5.20 30.25 -32.87
CA ASN A 71 4.50 31.20 -32.00
C ASN A 71 4.45 32.62 -32.58
N ALA A 72 5.48 33.06 -33.31
CA ALA A 72 5.49 34.36 -33.96
C ALA A 72 4.45 34.45 -35.10
N ASN A 73 4.23 33.37 -35.85
CA ASN A 73 3.23 33.34 -36.91
C ASN A 73 1.80 33.43 -36.35
N ILE A 74 1.50 32.68 -35.29
CA ILE A 74 0.16 32.69 -34.64
C ILE A 74 -0.20 34.08 -34.11
N ALA A 75 0.78 34.80 -33.55
CA ALA A 75 0.58 36.16 -33.06
C ALA A 75 0.24 37.14 -34.20
N LYS A 76 0.85 36.98 -35.38
CA LYS A 76 0.57 37.82 -36.55
C LYS A 76 -0.86 37.62 -37.07
N GLU A 77 -1.30 36.37 -37.24
CA GLU A 77 -2.66 36.04 -37.72
C GLU A 77 -3.75 36.56 -36.79
N SER A 78 -3.51 36.50 -35.47
CA SER A 78 -4.43 37.01 -34.46
C SER A 78 -4.61 38.53 -34.54
N ALA A 79 -3.53 39.27 -34.84
CA ALA A 79 -3.57 40.73 -34.98
C ALA A 79 -4.37 41.18 -36.22
N GLU A 80 -4.24 40.47 -37.35
CA GLU A 80 -4.96 40.76 -38.60
C GLU A 80 -6.48 40.56 -38.45
N SER A 81 -6.90 39.53 -37.71
CA SER A 81 -8.31 39.25 -37.43
C SER A 81 -8.97 40.31 -36.53
N ALA A 82 -8.24 40.84 -35.54
CA ALA A 82 -8.72 41.89 -34.66
C ALA A 82 -8.97 43.22 -35.39
N ALA A 83 -8.07 43.60 -36.31
CA ALA A 83 -8.21 44.82 -37.10
C ALA A 83 -9.46 44.82 -38.00
N SER A 84 -9.76 43.66 -38.61
CA SER A 84 -10.95 43.51 -39.47
C SER A 84 -12.25 43.64 -38.69
N SER A 85 -12.30 43.08 -37.48
CA SER A 85 -13.49 43.14 -36.61
C SER A 85 -13.80 44.57 -36.14
N ALA A 86 -12.78 45.36 -35.84
CA ALA A 86 -12.94 46.76 -35.41
C ALA A 86 -13.56 47.64 -36.51
N LYS A 87 -13.18 47.42 -37.77
CA LYS A 87 -13.71 48.20 -38.91
C LYS A 87 -15.20 47.96 -39.15
N ASN A 88 -15.66 46.71 -38.99
CA ASN A 88 -17.07 46.36 -39.16
C ASN A 88 -17.96 46.98 -38.09
N ALA A 89 -17.48 47.05 -36.84
CA ALA A 89 -18.26 47.62 -35.73
C ALA A 89 -18.52 49.13 -35.91
N GLN A 90 -17.54 49.89 -36.41
CA GLN A 90 -17.68 51.33 -36.64
C GLN A 90 -18.75 51.64 -37.71
N ASN A 91 -18.77 50.88 -38.82
CA ASN A 91 -19.72 51.10 -39.92
C ASN A 91 -21.19 50.92 -39.51
N MET A 92 -21.48 50.10 -38.50
CA MET A 92 -22.86 49.89 -38.03
C MET A 92 -23.37 50.98 -37.09
N ALA A 93 -22.47 51.65 -36.36
CA ALA A 93 -22.84 52.69 -35.39
C ALA A 93 -23.33 53.99 -36.05
N ASP A 94 -22.83 54.29 -37.25
CA ASP A 94 -23.06 55.56 -37.95
C ASP A 94 -24.30 55.55 -38.88
N ALA A 95 -25.15 54.51 -38.79
CA ALA A 95 -26.25 54.25 -39.73
C ALA A 95 -27.34 55.34 -39.74
N LYS A 96 -27.56 55.97 -40.91
CA LYS A 96 -28.63 56.96 -41.15
C LYS A 96 -30.02 56.32 -41.02
N THR A 97 -31.00 57.08 -40.51
CA THR A 97 -32.37 56.59 -40.23
C THR A 97 -33.38 57.08 -41.27
N TYR A 98 -34.18 56.15 -41.79
CA TYR A 98 -35.24 56.39 -42.77
C TYR A 98 -36.60 55.86 -42.25
N TYR A 99 -37.70 56.23 -42.91
CA TYR A 99 -39.06 55.95 -42.44
C TYR A 99 -39.88 55.28 -43.54
N ILE A 100 -40.71 54.32 -43.17
CA ILE A 100 -41.70 53.72 -44.08
C ILE A 100 -42.74 54.77 -44.50
N THR A 101 -43.13 54.75 -45.77
CA THR A 101 -44.20 55.58 -46.33
C THR A 101 -45.09 54.74 -47.23
N GLU A 102 -46.26 55.22 -47.62
CA GLU A 102 -47.13 54.46 -48.55
C GLU A 102 -46.44 54.14 -49.88
N SER A 103 -45.59 55.04 -50.38
CA SER A 103 -44.79 54.85 -51.61
C SER A 103 -43.50 54.05 -51.40
N ASP A 104 -43.05 53.87 -50.16
CA ASP A 104 -41.87 53.08 -49.78
C ASP A 104 -42.19 52.29 -48.49
N PRO A 105 -42.97 51.20 -48.61
CA PRO A 105 -43.51 50.47 -47.45
C PRO A 105 -42.44 49.72 -46.65
N THR A 106 -41.24 49.55 -47.21
CA THR A 106 -40.09 48.94 -46.53
C THR A 106 -39.08 49.98 -46.05
N GLY A 107 -39.18 51.24 -46.51
CA GLY A 107 -38.24 52.33 -46.25
C GLY A 107 -36.83 52.12 -46.83
N THR A 108 -36.64 51.02 -47.58
CA THR A 108 -35.34 50.62 -48.13
C THR A 108 -35.01 51.36 -49.42
N ILE A 109 -36.00 51.88 -50.14
CA ILE A 109 -35.75 52.67 -51.36
C ILE A 109 -35.05 53.98 -50.97
N ALA A 110 -35.59 54.70 -49.98
CA ALA A 110 -34.95 55.90 -49.43
C ALA A 110 -33.59 55.60 -48.81
N GLY A 111 -33.47 54.46 -48.12
CA GLY A 111 -32.23 54.01 -47.50
C GLY A 111 -31.10 53.70 -48.49
N LEU A 112 -31.41 53.03 -49.60
CA LEU A 112 -30.46 52.73 -50.66
C LEU A 112 -30.05 53.98 -51.44
N ALA A 113 -30.97 54.90 -51.69
CA ALA A 113 -30.66 56.16 -52.37
C ALA A 113 -29.72 57.06 -51.52
N GLY A 114 -29.79 56.95 -50.19
CA GLY A 114 -29.01 57.78 -49.27
C GLY A 114 -27.71 57.18 -48.74
N THR A 115 -27.34 55.98 -49.18
CA THR A 115 -26.13 55.24 -48.75
C THR A 115 -25.32 54.66 -49.91
N GLN A 116 -24.02 54.44 -49.73
CA GLN A 116 -23.16 53.78 -50.73
C GLN A 116 -23.02 52.28 -50.45
N SER A 117 -22.53 51.52 -51.42
CA SER A 117 -22.25 50.08 -51.23
C SER A 117 -21.24 49.87 -50.08
N GLY A 118 -21.60 49.05 -49.10
CA GLY A 118 -20.86 48.79 -47.86
C GLY A 118 -21.34 49.59 -46.65
N ASP A 119 -22.16 50.63 -46.84
CA ASP A 119 -22.67 51.45 -45.75
C ASP A 119 -23.90 50.83 -45.08
N GLY A 120 -24.02 51.04 -43.77
CA GLY A 120 -25.22 50.71 -43.00
C GLY A 120 -26.27 51.82 -43.02
N PHE A 121 -27.55 51.44 -43.01
CA PHE A 121 -28.68 52.32 -42.71
C PHE A 121 -29.74 51.59 -41.89
N ARG A 122 -30.70 52.32 -41.31
CA ARG A 122 -31.83 51.71 -40.61
C ARG A 122 -33.17 52.33 -40.97
N VAL A 123 -34.24 51.56 -40.89
CA VAL A 123 -35.61 51.97 -41.19
C VAL A 123 -36.50 51.81 -39.95
N ALA A 124 -37.16 52.90 -39.54
CA ALA A 124 -38.16 52.89 -38.47
C ALA A 124 -39.46 52.20 -38.91
N GLN A 125 -40.00 51.30 -38.09
CA GLN A 125 -41.12 50.42 -38.45
C GLN A 125 -42.50 50.85 -37.91
N GLY A 126 -42.54 51.86 -37.04
CA GLY A 126 -43.77 52.36 -36.43
C GLY A 126 -44.02 51.82 -35.01
N VAL A 127 -44.93 52.48 -34.28
CA VAL A 127 -45.14 52.27 -32.83
C VAL A 127 -45.85 50.97 -32.48
N ASP A 128 -46.67 50.45 -33.40
CA ASP A 128 -47.46 49.22 -33.21
C ASP A 128 -46.76 47.98 -33.77
N SER A 129 -45.54 48.13 -34.27
CA SER A 129 -44.75 47.03 -34.82
C SER A 129 -43.99 46.29 -33.71
N ASN A 130 -43.79 44.98 -33.92
CA ASN A 130 -42.93 44.15 -33.07
C ASN A 130 -41.45 44.55 -33.14
N GLU A 131 -41.07 45.35 -34.14
CA GLU A 131 -39.73 45.86 -34.37
C GLU A 131 -39.78 47.40 -34.35
N SER A 132 -38.80 48.07 -33.74
CA SER A 132 -38.69 49.53 -33.75
C SER A 132 -37.89 50.02 -34.96
N PHE A 133 -36.77 49.36 -35.25
CA PHE A 133 -35.91 49.64 -36.40
C PHE A 133 -35.42 48.34 -37.05
N ARG A 134 -35.32 48.34 -38.38
CA ARG A 134 -34.58 47.32 -39.13
C ARG A 134 -33.31 47.93 -39.72
N TYR A 135 -32.17 47.26 -39.54
CA TYR A 135 -30.85 47.70 -39.96
C TYR A 135 -30.44 46.93 -41.21
N TYR A 136 -30.02 47.66 -42.23
CA TYR A 136 -29.60 47.16 -43.52
C TYR A 136 -28.17 47.58 -43.82
N VAL A 137 -27.49 46.80 -44.67
CA VAL A 137 -26.30 47.25 -45.40
C VAL A 137 -26.69 47.37 -46.86
N ASN A 138 -26.31 48.46 -47.49
CA ASN A 138 -26.42 48.59 -48.94
C ASN A 138 -25.32 47.74 -49.57
N ASP A 139 -25.67 46.61 -50.19
CA ASP A 139 -24.74 45.77 -50.92
C ASP A 139 -24.98 45.97 -52.42
N ASN A 140 -24.19 46.84 -53.03
CA ASN A 140 -24.24 47.15 -54.46
C ASN A 140 -25.65 47.54 -54.97
N GLY A 141 -26.39 48.31 -54.18
CA GLY A 141 -27.74 48.77 -54.52
C GLY A 141 -28.86 47.85 -54.02
N GLU A 142 -28.54 46.76 -53.31
CA GLU A 142 -29.50 45.89 -52.64
C GLU A 142 -29.49 46.11 -51.13
N ALA A 143 -30.67 46.24 -50.52
CA ALA A 143 -30.79 46.45 -49.07
C ALA A 143 -30.78 45.10 -48.36
N VAL A 144 -29.62 44.72 -47.82
CA VAL A 144 -29.47 43.45 -47.11
C VAL A 144 -29.68 43.66 -45.62
N GLU A 145 -30.75 43.13 -45.06
CA GLU A 145 -31.05 43.23 -43.63
C GLU A 145 -30.01 42.49 -42.80
N LYS A 146 -29.49 43.13 -41.75
CA LYS A 146 -28.48 42.57 -40.85
C LYS A 146 -28.99 42.39 -39.43
N ALA A 147 -29.91 43.21 -38.98
CA ALA A 147 -30.48 43.14 -37.64
C ALA A 147 -31.81 43.87 -37.55
N SER A 148 -32.66 43.51 -36.60
CA SER A 148 -33.81 44.33 -36.18
C SER A 148 -33.75 44.59 -34.68
N GLN A 149 -34.28 45.73 -34.25
CA GLN A 149 -34.40 46.12 -32.85
C GLN A 149 -35.85 45.94 -32.41
N VAL A 150 -36.05 45.41 -31.21
CA VAL A 150 -37.38 45.14 -30.67
C VAL A 150 -38.23 46.43 -30.57
N GLY A 151 -39.51 46.31 -30.93
CA GLY A 151 -40.52 47.37 -30.82
C GLY A 151 -41.29 47.30 -29.50
N THR A 152 -41.94 48.41 -29.14
CA THR A 152 -42.72 48.54 -27.90
C THR A 152 -43.81 47.47 -27.80
N ALA A 153 -44.48 47.13 -28.91
CA ALA A 153 -45.52 46.10 -28.95
C ALA A 153 -45.00 44.71 -28.51
N LEU A 154 -43.78 44.34 -28.90
CA LEU A 154 -43.17 43.07 -28.49
C LEU A 154 -42.73 43.10 -27.01
N VAL A 155 -42.31 44.25 -26.48
CA VAL A 155 -42.02 44.41 -25.04
C VAL A 155 -43.29 44.25 -24.20
N GLU A 156 -44.43 44.78 -24.65
CA GLU A 156 -45.71 44.58 -23.97
C GLU A 156 -46.17 43.12 -24.03
N ALA A 157 -46.06 42.45 -25.18
CA ALA A 157 -46.32 41.02 -25.29
C ALA A 157 -45.38 40.18 -24.39
N THR A 158 -44.11 40.59 -24.26
CA THR A 158 -43.14 39.94 -23.37
C THR A 158 -43.47 40.18 -21.90
N LYS A 159 -44.00 41.34 -21.52
CA LYS A 159 -44.55 41.60 -20.17
C LYS A 159 -45.71 40.65 -19.85
N ILE A 160 -46.60 40.40 -20.82
CA ILE A 160 -47.71 39.44 -20.66
C ILE A 160 -47.16 38.03 -20.45
N LEU A 161 -46.15 37.62 -21.23
CA LEU A 161 -45.48 36.32 -21.07
C LEU A 161 -44.72 36.22 -19.74
N ALA A 162 -44.04 37.28 -19.29
CA ALA A 162 -43.36 37.33 -18.00
C ALA A 162 -44.34 37.18 -16.83
N ASN A 163 -45.51 37.83 -16.91
CA ASN A 163 -46.59 37.64 -15.94
C ASN A 163 -47.15 36.20 -15.98
N ASP A 164 -47.15 35.53 -17.13
CA ASP A 164 -47.56 34.13 -17.24
C ASP A 164 -46.50 33.16 -16.69
N VAL A 165 -45.22 33.49 -16.81
CA VAL A 165 -44.11 32.79 -16.12
C VAL A 165 -44.22 32.98 -14.60
N ASP A 166 -44.64 34.15 -14.13
CA ASP A 166 -44.94 34.43 -12.72
C ASP A 166 -46.12 33.58 -12.21
N ARG A 167 -47.14 33.34 -13.05
CA ARG A 167 -48.21 32.35 -12.75
C ARG A 167 -47.69 30.90 -12.70
N ARG A 168 -46.78 30.52 -13.61
CA ARG A 168 -46.20 29.16 -13.68
C ARG A 168 -45.26 28.85 -12.52
N THR A 169 -44.70 29.87 -11.86
CA THR A 169 -43.87 29.69 -10.67
C THR A 169 -44.67 29.64 -9.37
N ASN A 170 -45.98 29.91 -9.42
CA ASN A 170 -46.88 29.91 -8.26
C ASN A 170 -47.56 28.54 -7.95
N GLY A 171 -47.00 27.42 -8.43
CA GLY A 171 -47.46 26.05 -8.12
C GLY A 171 -46.39 24.99 -8.42
N VAL A 172 -45.52 24.63 -7.47
CA VAL A 172 -45.72 23.50 -6.53
C VAL A 172 -46.22 22.23 -7.23
N GLN A 173 -45.28 21.37 -7.66
CA GLN A 173 -45.54 19.93 -7.81
C GLN A 173 -44.96 19.17 -6.61
N SER A 174 -45.51 19.42 -5.42
CA SER A 174 -45.51 18.38 -4.39
C SER A 174 -46.55 17.34 -4.83
N GLN A 175 -46.14 16.10 -5.07
CA GLN A 175 -47.10 15.01 -5.09
C GLN A 175 -47.86 15.02 -3.75
N LYS A 176 -49.15 14.65 -3.76
CA LYS A 176 -50.09 14.67 -2.61
C LYS A 176 -49.62 13.88 -1.35
N LYS A 177 -48.39 13.37 -1.32
CA LYS A 177 -47.75 12.66 -0.20
C LYS A 177 -46.24 12.96 -0.08
N SER A 178 -45.76 14.15 -0.45
CA SER A 178 -44.36 14.51 -0.16
C SER A 178 -44.11 14.57 1.34
N LYS A 179 -43.06 13.90 1.81
CA LYS A 179 -42.65 13.86 3.22
C LYS A 179 -41.89 15.12 3.63
N TYR A 180 -41.41 15.90 2.66
CA TYR A 180 -40.44 16.97 2.85
C TYR A 180 -40.99 18.33 2.36
N PRO A 181 -40.65 19.44 3.04
CA PRO A 181 -41.07 20.79 2.64
C PRO A 181 -40.74 21.16 1.19
N PHE A 182 -39.64 20.64 0.65
CA PHE A 182 -39.24 20.83 -0.74
C PHE A 182 -38.45 19.62 -1.22
N GLU A 183 -38.69 19.17 -2.45
CA GLU A 183 -37.90 18.12 -3.09
C GLU A 183 -37.78 18.34 -4.60
N ILE A 184 -36.63 17.96 -5.15
CA ILE A 184 -36.36 17.89 -6.58
C ILE A 184 -36.34 16.42 -6.94
N LEU A 185 -37.14 16.02 -7.92
CA LEU A 185 -37.19 14.65 -8.43
C LEU A 185 -36.36 14.53 -9.71
N ASP A 186 -35.71 13.39 -9.92
CA ASP A 186 -35.11 13.04 -11.21
C ASP A 186 -36.20 12.71 -12.25
N GLY A 187 -35.80 12.56 -13.52
CA GLY A 187 -36.72 12.20 -14.61
C GLY A 187 -37.39 10.83 -14.47
N LYS A 188 -37.08 10.07 -13.41
CA LYS A 188 -37.69 8.78 -13.04
C LYS A 188 -38.50 8.87 -11.73
N GLY A 189 -38.71 10.08 -11.19
CA GLY A 189 -39.51 10.34 -9.99
C GLY A 189 -38.80 10.03 -8.66
N LYS A 190 -37.47 9.86 -8.65
CA LYS A 190 -36.70 9.68 -7.40
C LYS A 190 -36.21 11.02 -6.90
N VAL A 191 -36.29 11.24 -5.59
CA VAL A 191 -35.76 12.45 -4.95
C VAL A 191 -34.26 12.54 -5.22
N ALA A 192 -33.83 13.61 -5.89
CA ALA A 192 -32.43 13.95 -6.15
C ALA A 192 -31.89 14.89 -5.06
N LEU A 193 -32.72 15.80 -4.56
CA LEU A 193 -32.44 16.73 -3.46
C LEU A 193 -33.74 17.01 -2.68
N TYR A 194 -33.66 17.20 -1.36
CA TYR A 194 -34.81 17.62 -0.56
C TYR A 194 -34.40 18.53 0.61
N ILE A 195 -35.28 19.43 1.01
CA ILE A 195 -35.13 20.23 2.23
C ILE A 195 -35.98 19.56 3.31
N ASP A 196 -35.39 19.25 4.46
CA ASP A 196 -36.13 18.67 5.59
C ASP A 196 -36.88 19.74 6.41
N ASN A 197 -37.69 19.30 7.38
CA ASN A 197 -38.44 20.19 8.27
C ASN A 197 -37.57 21.11 9.14
N THR A 198 -36.24 20.97 9.09
CA THR A 198 -35.28 21.82 9.81
C THR A 198 -34.57 22.81 8.87
N GLY A 199 -34.94 22.85 7.59
CA GLY A 199 -34.36 23.76 6.60
C GLY A 199 -33.04 23.29 6.00
N LYS A 200 -32.62 22.03 6.24
CA LYS A 200 -31.36 21.51 5.68
C LYS A 200 -31.56 20.90 4.30
N LEU A 201 -30.68 21.25 3.36
CA LEU A 201 -30.63 20.63 2.04
C LEU A 201 -29.93 19.26 2.12
N ASN A 202 -30.66 18.22 1.76
CA ASN A 202 -30.29 16.82 1.81
C ASN A 202 -30.27 16.21 0.39
N SER A 203 -29.45 15.17 0.19
CA SER A 203 -29.46 14.31 -0.99
C SER A 203 -29.58 12.82 -0.61
N PRO A 204 -30.00 11.94 -1.54
CA PRO A 204 -30.14 10.51 -1.30
C PRO A 204 -28.91 9.86 -0.67
N GLY A 205 -29.17 8.91 0.22
CA GLY A 205 -28.15 8.29 1.08
C GLY A 205 -27.78 9.13 2.30
N GLY A 206 -28.31 10.36 2.46
CA GLY A 206 -28.24 11.22 3.66
C GLY A 206 -27.24 12.39 3.66
N ALA A 207 -26.78 12.86 2.49
CA ALA A 207 -25.69 13.85 2.40
C ALA A 207 -26.27 15.25 2.51
N TYR A 208 -25.64 16.11 3.31
CA TYR A 208 -26.04 17.50 3.44
C TYR A 208 -24.85 18.42 3.25
N LEU A 209 -25.10 19.61 2.73
CA LEU A 209 -24.15 20.71 2.72
C LEU A 209 -24.12 21.32 4.13
N ALA A 210 -22.97 21.32 4.80
CA ALA A 210 -22.84 21.81 6.16
C ALA A 210 -22.87 23.34 6.30
N THR A 211 -22.71 24.08 5.20
CA THR A 211 -22.66 25.55 5.21
C THR A 211 -23.42 26.12 4.02
N LEU A 212 -24.74 26.06 4.08
CA LEU A 212 -25.54 27.18 3.58
C LEU A 212 -26.09 27.90 4.80
N ASP A 213 -25.27 28.77 5.39
CA ASP A 213 -25.78 29.69 6.39
C ASP A 213 -26.60 30.76 5.67
N ILE A 214 -27.92 30.62 5.67
CA ILE A 214 -28.86 31.59 5.11
C ILE A 214 -29.08 32.75 6.10
N SER A 215 -28.55 32.70 7.32
CA SER A 215 -28.66 33.85 8.26
C SER A 215 -27.99 35.11 7.71
N VAL A 216 -27.06 34.97 6.76
CA VAL A 216 -26.43 36.08 6.04
C VAL A 216 -27.42 36.82 5.14
N LEU A 217 -28.50 36.16 4.66
CA LEU A 217 -29.57 36.77 3.85
C LEU A 217 -30.56 37.61 4.68
N ASN A 218 -30.51 37.52 6.02
CA ASN A 218 -31.40 38.26 6.93
C ASN A 218 -30.74 39.50 7.57
N SER A 219 -29.62 39.99 7.02
CA SER A 219 -29.07 41.28 7.45
C SER A 219 -29.65 42.43 6.61
N PRO A 220 -30.17 43.52 7.22
CA PRO A 220 -30.68 44.69 6.48
C PRO A 220 -29.63 45.44 5.62
N GLU A 221 -28.37 45.01 5.64
CA GLU A 221 -27.23 45.70 4.99
C GLU A 221 -26.95 45.23 3.55
N LEU A 222 -27.70 44.26 3.01
CA LEU A 222 -27.43 43.62 1.71
C LEU A 222 -27.78 44.43 0.44
N VAL A 223 -28.24 45.68 0.58
CA VAL A 223 -28.93 46.39 -0.52
C VAL A 223 -28.07 47.42 -1.29
N THR A 224 -26.79 47.64 -0.99
CA THR A 224 -26.11 48.86 -1.55
C THR A 224 -24.89 48.67 -2.43
N ASN A 225 -24.33 47.47 -2.65
CA ASN A 225 -23.19 47.35 -3.57
C ASN A 225 -23.01 45.99 -4.25
N LEU A 226 -23.05 45.98 -5.59
CA LEU A 226 -22.77 44.83 -6.45
C LEU A 226 -21.36 44.26 -6.22
N ALA A 227 -20.39 45.12 -5.86
CA ALA A 227 -19.00 44.72 -5.60
C ALA A 227 -18.87 43.86 -4.33
N THR A 228 -19.72 44.07 -3.32
CA THR A 228 -19.71 43.28 -2.08
C THR A 228 -20.33 41.90 -2.32
N ILE A 229 -21.40 41.83 -3.13
CA ILE A 229 -22.03 40.58 -3.57
C ILE A 229 -21.04 39.76 -4.40
N GLN A 230 -20.32 40.39 -5.32
CA GLN A 230 -19.35 39.71 -6.18
C GLN A 230 -18.13 39.22 -5.38
N LYS A 231 -17.68 39.95 -4.36
CA LYS A 231 -16.61 39.49 -3.45
C LYS A 231 -17.04 38.30 -2.58
N LEU A 232 -18.31 38.25 -2.15
CA LEU A 232 -18.89 37.09 -1.47
C LEU A 232 -19.00 35.89 -2.40
N VAL A 233 -19.52 36.08 -3.62
CA VAL A 233 -19.67 35.03 -4.65
C VAL A 233 -18.31 34.51 -5.11
N THR A 234 -17.30 35.36 -5.25
CA THR A 234 -15.95 34.94 -5.70
C THR A 234 -15.21 34.17 -4.60
N ASN A 235 -15.37 34.54 -3.33
CA ASN A 235 -14.86 33.73 -2.21
C ASN A 235 -15.62 32.41 -2.05
N LEU A 236 -16.91 32.36 -2.41
CA LEU A 236 -17.70 31.13 -2.48
C LEU A 236 -17.26 30.23 -3.65
N SER A 237 -16.82 30.84 -4.77
CA SER A 237 -16.41 30.16 -6.01
C SER A 237 -14.99 29.61 -5.97
N LEU A 238 -14.07 30.25 -5.24
CA LEU A 238 -12.70 29.74 -5.05
C LEU A 238 -12.63 28.52 -4.12
N ALA A 239 -13.69 28.23 -3.35
CA ALA A 239 -13.77 27.05 -2.51
C ALA A 239 -14.21 25.77 -3.26
N ILE A 240 -14.58 25.87 -4.55
CA ILE A 240 -15.27 24.80 -5.31
C ILE A 240 -14.30 24.00 -6.23
N GLY A 241 -12.98 24.15 -6.05
CA GLY A 241 -11.96 23.34 -6.74
C GLY A 241 -11.73 21.94 -6.12
N LEU A 242 -12.23 21.71 -4.91
CA LEU A 242 -12.43 20.39 -4.33
C LEU A 242 -13.80 20.42 -3.67
N ASN A 243 -14.74 19.57 -4.13
CA ASN A 243 -16.01 19.40 -3.43
C ASN A 243 -15.75 18.70 -2.09
N VAL A 244 -15.35 19.46 -1.07
CA VAL A 244 -15.11 18.98 0.28
C VAL A 244 -16.49 18.84 0.96
N PHE A 245 -17.13 17.68 0.80
CA PHE A 245 -18.38 17.38 1.47
C PHE A 245 -18.13 17.10 2.96
N SER A 246 -18.79 17.85 3.85
CA SER A 246 -18.81 17.48 5.28
C SER A 246 -19.64 16.22 5.50
N PRO A 247 -19.20 15.29 6.38
CA PRO A 247 -19.91 14.07 6.69
C PRO A 247 -21.35 14.32 7.15
N LYS A 248 -22.26 13.45 6.68
CA LYS A 248 -23.55 13.15 7.33
C LYS A 248 -23.32 12.88 8.81
N LYS A 249 -24.34 13.05 9.64
CA LYS A 249 -24.40 12.34 10.93
C LYS A 249 -24.23 10.84 10.62
N ASN A 250 -23.09 10.26 11.02
CA ASN A 250 -22.60 8.89 10.72
C ASN A 250 -21.82 8.65 9.41
N SER A 251 -21.32 9.67 8.70
CA SER A 251 -20.36 9.43 7.60
C SER A 251 -18.97 9.11 8.14
N ARG A 252 -18.30 8.13 7.55
CA ARG A 252 -16.94 7.73 7.93
C ARG A 252 -15.83 8.67 7.43
N TYR A 253 -16.17 9.57 6.49
CA TYR A 253 -15.22 10.51 5.88
C TYR A 253 -15.34 11.89 6.50
N ALA A 254 -14.24 12.46 6.97
CA ALA A 254 -14.12 13.88 7.30
C ALA A 254 -14.25 14.75 6.04
N TYR A 255 -13.67 14.30 4.93
CA TYR A 255 -13.69 14.97 3.63
C TYR A 255 -13.71 13.92 2.50
N SER A 256 -14.37 14.16 1.38
CA SER A 256 -14.31 13.25 0.22
C SER A 256 -14.55 13.95 -1.10
N VAL A 257 -13.89 13.46 -2.14
CA VAL A 257 -14.14 13.73 -3.56
C VAL A 257 -14.99 12.58 -4.10
N THR A 258 -16.05 12.89 -4.84
CA THR A 258 -16.92 11.89 -5.46
C THR A 258 -16.82 11.92 -6.99
N ASP A 259 -17.00 10.77 -7.64
CA ASP A 259 -17.17 10.68 -9.09
C ASP A 259 -18.52 11.25 -9.56
N THR A 260 -18.72 11.31 -10.88
CA THR A 260 -19.97 11.79 -11.51
C THR A 260 -21.20 10.96 -11.15
N ASN A 261 -21.02 9.76 -10.58
CA ASN A 261 -22.08 8.88 -10.11
C ASN A 261 -22.29 8.97 -8.58
N GLY A 262 -21.61 9.89 -7.89
CA GLY A 262 -21.71 10.10 -6.45
C GLY A 262 -20.94 9.09 -5.58
N ARG A 263 -20.03 8.30 -6.16
CA ARG A 263 -19.17 7.36 -5.42
C ARG A 263 -17.92 8.07 -4.93
N VAL A 264 -17.49 7.82 -3.69
CA VAL A 264 -16.24 8.39 -3.16
C VAL A 264 -15.04 7.85 -3.95
N SER A 265 -14.37 8.74 -4.69
CA SER A 265 -13.14 8.45 -5.44
C SER A 265 -11.90 8.73 -4.59
N GLN A 266 -11.94 9.73 -3.73
CA GLN A 266 -10.88 10.05 -2.76
C GLN A 266 -11.50 10.55 -1.47
N GLY A 267 -10.89 10.33 -0.32
CA GLY A 267 -11.39 10.94 0.91
C GLY A 267 -10.45 10.81 2.09
N VAL A 268 -10.71 11.62 3.12
CA VAL A 268 -10.07 11.54 4.43
C VAL A 268 -11.08 10.95 5.39
N LEU A 269 -10.74 9.84 6.04
CA LEU A 269 -11.54 9.26 7.11
C LEU A 269 -11.56 10.19 8.34
N LEU A 270 -12.50 9.96 9.26
CA LEU A 270 -12.58 10.71 10.53
C LEU A 270 -11.30 10.62 11.38
N ASP A 271 -10.49 9.58 11.19
CA ASP A 271 -9.20 9.38 11.87
C ASP A 271 -8.01 10.04 11.15
N GLY A 272 -8.25 10.74 10.03
CA GLY A 272 -7.21 11.39 9.23
C GLY A 272 -6.64 10.53 8.09
N THR A 273 -7.02 9.25 7.98
CA THR A 273 -6.51 8.36 6.93
C THR A 273 -7.01 8.79 5.56
N MET A 274 -6.09 9.01 4.61
CA MET A 274 -6.46 9.22 3.20
C MET A 274 -6.86 7.90 2.55
N GLU A 275 -7.86 7.90 1.69
CA GLU A 275 -8.27 6.76 0.89
C GLU A 275 -8.44 7.17 -0.58
N TYR A 276 -8.14 6.24 -1.50
CA TYR A 276 -8.43 6.33 -2.93
C TYR A 276 -9.31 5.14 -3.33
N MET A 277 -10.49 5.41 -3.89
CA MET A 277 -11.51 4.42 -4.27
C MET A 277 -11.87 3.46 -3.13
N GLY A 278 -11.89 3.97 -1.89
CA GLY A 278 -12.15 3.21 -0.67
C GLY A 278 -10.99 2.31 -0.22
N LEU A 279 -9.79 2.48 -0.80
CA LEU A 279 -8.55 1.86 -0.34
C LEU A 279 -7.72 2.90 0.42
N PRO A 280 -7.37 2.68 1.70
CA PRO A 280 -6.48 3.56 2.43
C PRO A 280 -5.12 3.68 1.76
N LEU A 281 -4.70 4.93 1.58
CA LEU A 281 -3.37 5.32 1.16
C LEU A 281 -2.46 5.31 2.38
N SER A 282 -1.37 4.56 2.29
CA SER A 282 -0.33 4.60 3.30
C SER A 282 0.38 5.95 3.24
N GLN A 283 0.11 6.85 4.19
CA GLN A 283 0.89 8.08 4.39
C GLN A 283 2.26 7.83 5.07
N GLN A 284 2.64 6.56 5.22
CA GLN A 284 3.81 6.15 5.98
C GLN A 284 5.10 6.54 5.26
N ILE A 285 5.75 7.60 5.74
CA ILE A 285 7.15 7.95 5.43
C ILE A 285 8.01 7.31 6.54
N GLY A 286 8.67 6.17 6.26
CA GLY A 286 9.53 5.49 7.23
C GLY A 286 9.41 3.96 7.24
N GLN A 287 10.06 3.31 8.21
CA GLN A 287 10.13 1.85 8.33
C GLN A 287 8.73 1.22 8.44
N ILE A 288 8.47 0.22 7.58
CA ILE A 288 7.22 -0.53 7.54
C ILE A 288 7.17 -1.45 8.75
N LYS A 289 6.03 -1.50 9.47
CA LYS A 289 5.84 -2.46 10.56
C LYS A 289 5.90 -3.87 9.99
N ASN A 290 6.75 -4.69 10.58
CA ASN A 290 7.04 -6.06 10.16
C ASN A 290 6.05 -7.07 10.75
N ASP A 291 4.81 -6.65 11.04
CA ASP A 291 3.79 -7.48 11.67
C ASP A 291 2.93 -8.24 10.66
N PHE A 292 2.98 -9.56 10.78
CA PHE A 292 2.29 -10.50 9.91
C PHE A 292 1.22 -11.27 10.69
N PHE A 293 0.00 -11.20 10.20
CA PHE A 293 -1.09 -12.05 10.63
C PHE A 293 -1.34 -13.14 9.58
N PHE A 294 -1.61 -14.36 10.01
CA PHE A 294 -1.79 -15.49 9.12
C PHE A 294 -3.23 -15.99 9.17
N ILE A 295 -3.87 -16.12 8.01
CA ILE A 295 -5.20 -16.73 7.88
C ILE A 295 -5.18 -17.88 6.88
N GLY A 296 -5.96 -18.92 7.16
CA GLY A 296 -6.02 -20.05 6.25
C GLY A 296 -6.85 -21.22 6.76
N ASP A 297 -6.59 -22.37 6.15
CA ASP A 297 -7.22 -23.64 6.47
C ASP A 297 -6.34 -24.51 7.38
N SER A 298 -6.43 -25.84 7.28
CA SER A 298 -5.65 -26.78 8.10
C SER A 298 -4.15 -26.61 7.93
N ILE A 299 -3.66 -26.25 6.74
CA ILE A 299 -2.21 -26.11 6.50
C ILE A 299 -1.66 -24.93 7.32
N THR A 300 -2.43 -23.86 7.47
CA THR A 300 -2.05 -22.71 8.32
C THR A 300 -2.29 -23.02 9.79
N ALA A 301 -3.40 -23.68 10.13
CA ALA A 301 -3.70 -24.11 11.50
C ALA A 301 -2.63 -25.07 12.07
N PHE A 302 -1.92 -25.78 11.20
CA PHE A 302 -0.77 -26.66 11.54
C PHE A 302 0.43 -25.94 12.19
N THR A 303 0.33 -24.63 12.40
CA THR A 303 1.34 -23.81 13.08
C THR A 303 1.29 -23.89 14.59
N GLU A 304 0.09 -23.94 15.15
CA GLU A 304 -0.06 -24.05 16.59
C GLU A 304 0.08 -25.51 17.01
N THR A 305 0.71 -25.73 18.17
CA THR A 305 0.90 -27.08 18.75
C THR A 305 -0.39 -27.76 19.19
N THR A 306 -1.54 -27.12 18.94
CA THR A 306 -2.91 -27.64 19.03
C THR A 306 -3.30 -28.47 17.81
N SER A 307 -2.57 -28.32 16.69
CA SER A 307 -2.78 -29.08 15.47
C SER A 307 -2.19 -30.48 15.57
N ASN A 308 -2.86 -31.45 14.95
CA ASN A 308 -2.49 -32.86 14.98
C ASN A 308 -1.05 -33.06 14.49
N ASP A 309 -0.07 -33.08 15.40
CA ASP A 309 0.99 -34.06 15.21
C ASP A 309 0.28 -35.42 15.25
N TYR A 310 0.55 -36.30 14.28
CA TYR A 310 -0.10 -37.61 14.09
C TYR A 310 -0.14 -38.47 15.38
N ASN A 311 0.56 -38.07 16.45
CA ASN A 311 0.70 -38.74 17.73
C ASN A 311 0.25 -37.96 19.01
N SER A 312 -0.52 -36.85 18.97
CA SER A 312 -0.99 -36.21 20.21
C SER A 312 -2.50 -35.94 20.28
N THR A 313 -3.18 -36.61 21.20
CA THR A 313 -4.63 -36.53 21.45
C THR A 313 -5.07 -35.32 22.30
N ASN A 314 -4.15 -34.45 22.75
CA ASN A 314 -4.46 -33.30 23.61
C ASN A 314 -4.18 -31.96 22.90
N ARG A 315 -5.25 -31.29 22.47
CA ARG A 315 -5.26 -30.14 21.54
C ARG A 315 -5.25 -28.74 22.19
N ASP A 316 -4.89 -28.60 23.47
CA ASP A 316 -5.05 -27.34 24.22
C ASP A 316 -3.73 -26.72 24.70
N GLN A 317 -2.85 -26.33 23.77
CA GLN A 317 -1.52 -25.79 24.10
C GLN A 317 -1.12 -24.54 23.29
N ALA A 318 -2.10 -23.87 22.67
CA ALA A 318 -1.91 -22.52 22.18
C ALA A 318 -1.45 -21.63 23.35
N PRO A 319 -0.47 -20.74 23.14
CA PRO A 319 -0.03 -20.24 21.84
C PRO A 319 1.36 -20.75 21.42
N ALA A 320 1.80 -21.92 21.91
CA ALA A 320 3.08 -22.51 21.50
C ALA A 320 3.05 -23.03 20.06
N VAL A 321 4.18 -22.96 19.37
CA VAL A 321 4.32 -23.33 17.95
C VAL A 321 5.25 -24.52 17.72
N CYS A 322 5.09 -25.21 16.58
CA CYS A 322 5.87 -26.39 16.22
C CYS A 322 6.57 -26.25 14.85
N ALA A 323 7.41 -27.23 14.50
CA ALA A 323 8.18 -27.23 13.27
C ALA A 323 7.33 -27.45 12.00
N GLN A 324 6.06 -27.84 12.12
CA GLN A 324 5.11 -27.93 11.01
C GLN A 324 4.50 -26.56 10.66
N GLY A 325 4.70 -25.56 11.53
CA GLY A 325 4.25 -24.20 11.33
C GLY A 325 5.11 -23.43 10.35
N TRP A 326 4.75 -23.47 9.08
CA TRP A 326 5.41 -22.67 8.02
C TRP A 326 5.49 -21.16 8.30
N PRO A 327 4.54 -20.49 9.02
CA PRO A 327 4.70 -19.08 9.40
C PRO A 327 5.91 -18.84 10.31
N VAL A 328 6.20 -19.77 11.21
CA VAL A 328 7.30 -19.66 12.18
C VAL A 328 8.64 -19.86 11.48
N TRP A 329 8.68 -20.71 10.46
CA TRP A 329 9.84 -20.78 9.57
C TRP A 329 10.11 -19.46 8.86
N GLY A 330 9.07 -18.76 8.38
CA GLY A 330 9.23 -17.43 7.79
C GLY A 330 9.85 -16.42 8.78
N GLU A 331 9.41 -16.45 10.03
CA GLU A 331 9.99 -15.65 11.10
C GLU A 331 11.46 -16.00 11.36
N MET A 332 11.77 -17.27 11.55
CA MET A 332 13.13 -17.74 11.83
C MET A 332 14.12 -17.42 10.71
N LEU A 333 13.76 -17.76 9.48
CA LEU A 333 14.62 -17.63 8.31
C LEU A 333 14.82 -16.15 7.93
N SER A 334 13.85 -15.29 8.22
CA SER A 334 13.98 -13.84 8.03
C SER A 334 14.77 -13.13 9.13
N GLN A 335 15.27 -13.86 10.14
CA GLN A 335 15.88 -13.32 11.36
C GLN A 335 14.93 -12.38 12.13
N GLY A 336 13.66 -12.79 12.21
CA GLY A 336 12.57 -12.09 12.90
C GLY A 336 12.01 -10.88 12.15
N ARG A 337 12.46 -10.60 10.91
CA ARG A 337 11.92 -9.51 10.09
C ARG A 337 10.49 -9.78 9.61
N ILE A 338 10.04 -11.03 9.62
CA ILE A 338 8.64 -11.41 9.45
C ILE A 338 8.11 -11.79 10.83
N LEU A 339 7.60 -10.82 11.59
CA LEU A 339 7.13 -11.06 12.95
C LEU A 339 5.70 -11.60 12.93
N LYS A 340 5.50 -12.84 13.38
CA LYS A 340 4.16 -13.43 13.51
C LYS A 340 3.43 -12.83 14.70
N THR A 341 2.54 -11.87 14.44
CA THR A 341 1.75 -11.21 15.49
C THR A 341 0.43 -11.91 15.79
N GLY A 342 -0.05 -12.78 14.90
CA GLY A 342 -1.23 -13.59 15.15
C GLY A 342 -1.54 -14.59 14.04
N ILE A 343 -2.44 -15.51 14.36
CA ILE A 343 -2.93 -16.54 13.44
C ILE A 343 -4.41 -16.79 13.70
N SER A 344 -5.19 -16.98 12.64
CA SER A 344 -6.57 -17.44 12.74
C SER A 344 -6.84 -18.37 11.57
N ALA A 345 -6.90 -19.66 11.85
CA ALA A 345 -7.04 -20.69 10.83
C ALA A 345 -7.85 -21.86 11.38
N THR A 346 -8.55 -22.58 10.50
CA THR A 346 -9.37 -23.73 10.92
C THR A 346 -9.35 -24.82 9.85
N GLY A 347 -9.13 -26.05 10.30
CA GLY A 347 -9.09 -27.20 9.41
C GLY A 347 -10.40 -27.42 8.66
N GLY A 348 -10.30 -27.78 7.38
CA GLY A 348 -11.46 -28.02 6.51
C GLY A 348 -12.12 -26.76 5.95
N PHE A 349 -11.69 -25.55 6.34
CA PHE A 349 -12.31 -24.32 5.87
C PHE A 349 -12.02 -24.03 4.40
N ARG A 350 -13.07 -23.68 3.67
CA ARG A 350 -13.02 -23.09 2.34
C ARG A 350 -12.82 -21.57 2.41
N ALA A 351 -12.51 -20.95 1.27
CA ALA A 351 -12.34 -19.50 1.15
C ALA A 351 -13.54 -18.67 1.70
N ASP A 352 -14.79 -19.10 1.50
CA ASP A 352 -15.97 -18.41 2.06
C ASP A 352 -16.02 -18.44 3.59
N GLN A 353 -15.60 -19.55 4.19
CA GLN A 353 -15.57 -19.71 5.64
C GLN A 353 -14.40 -18.94 6.27
N ILE A 354 -13.24 -18.91 5.59
CA ILE A 354 -12.09 -18.06 5.96
C ILE A 354 -12.51 -16.58 5.90
N LEU A 355 -13.22 -16.16 4.86
CA LEU A 355 -13.76 -14.81 4.73
C LEU A 355 -14.70 -14.44 5.88
N ALA A 356 -15.60 -15.36 6.27
CA ALA A 356 -16.58 -15.10 7.32
C ALA A 356 -15.97 -15.10 8.73
N THR A 357 -14.96 -15.95 8.97
CA THR A 357 -14.46 -16.24 10.33
C THR A 357 -13.11 -15.60 10.63
N HIS A 358 -12.14 -15.70 9.71
CA HIS A 358 -10.74 -15.34 10.00
C HIS A 358 -10.38 -13.92 9.53
N VAL A 359 -10.99 -13.44 8.44
CA VAL A 359 -10.77 -12.07 7.97
C VAL A 359 -11.19 -11.03 9.02
N PRO A 360 -12.34 -11.14 9.71
CA PRO A 360 -12.69 -10.19 10.77
C PRO A 360 -11.68 -10.16 11.93
N VAL A 361 -11.09 -11.31 12.28
CA VAL A 361 -10.06 -11.41 13.31
C VAL A 361 -8.78 -10.69 12.88
N ALA A 362 -8.32 -10.91 11.64
CA ALA A 362 -7.17 -10.20 11.09
C ALA A 362 -7.41 -8.67 11.01
N VAL A 363 -8.61 -8.26 10.58
CA VAL A 363 -9.00 -6.83 10.54
C VAL A 363 -9.00 -6.21 11.94
N ALA A 364 -9.49 -6.93 12.94
CA ALA A 364 -9.47 -6.47 14.33
C ALA A 364 -8.04 -6.35 14.89
N ALA A 365 -7.14 -7.25 14.49
CA ALA A 365 -5.73 -7.24 14.89
C ALA A 365 -4.90 -6.13 14.22
N LYS A 366 -5.37 -5.56 13.10
CA LYS A 366 -4.74 -4.46 12.35
C LYS A 366 -3.23 -4.67 12.01
N PRO A 367 -2.81 -5.85 11.52
CA PRO A 367 -1.43 -6.06 11.08
C PRO A 367 -1.12 -5.23 9.82
N LYS A 368 0.16 -4.99 9.51
CA LYS A 368 0.53 -4.43 8.20
C LYS A 368 0.30 -5.43 7.06
N PHE A 369 0.66 -6.69 7.29
CA PHE A 369 0.53 -7.76 6.32
C PHE A 369 -0.40 -8.87 6.83
N CYS A 370 -1.27 -9.36 5.95
CA CYS A 370 -2.05 -10.57 6.22
C CYS A 370 -1.75 -11.62 5.16
N VAL A 371 -1.15 -12.73 5.57
CA VAL A 371 -0.81 -13.84 4.69
C VAL A 371 -2.00 -14.77 4.56
N VAL A 372 -2.38 -15.05 3.32
CA VAL A 372 -3.61 -15.79 3.00
C VAL A 372 -3.25 -17.04 2.21
N LEU A 373 -3.35 -18.20 2.87
CA LEU A 373 -3.23 -19.52 2.24
C LEU A 373 -4.58 -20.22 2.30
N ALA A 374 -5.23 -20.37 1.16
CA ALA A 374 -6.56 -20.95 1.04
C ALA A 374 -6.73 -21.68 -0.30
N GLY A 375 -7.78 -22.50 -0.39
CA GLY A 375 -8.22 -23.12 -1.64
C GLY A 375 -8.23 -24.65 -1.62
N ARG A 376 -7.48 -25.30 -0.73
CA ARG A 376 -7.43 -26.78 -0.64
C ARG A 376 -8.82 -27.38 -0.50
N ASN A 377 -9.60 -26.89 0.46
CA ASN A 377 -10.93 -27.42 0.72
C ASN A 377 -11.96 -27.04 -0.37
N ASN A 378 -11.74 -25.94 -1.09
CA ASN A 378 -12.56 -25.59 -2.25
C ASN A 378 -12.40 -26.62 -3.37
N ILE A 379 -11.17 -27.10 -3.59
CA ILE A 379 -10.86 -28.06 -4.65
C ILE A 379 -11.26 -29.48 -4.27
N VAL A 380 -11.02 -29.89 -3.02
CA VAL A 380 -11.46 -31.23 -2.57
C VAL A 380 -12.98 -31.35 -2.59
N GLN A 381 -13.70 -30.25 -2.32
CA GLN A 381 -15.16 -30.20 -2.29
C GLN A 381 -15.76 -29.63 -3.59
N ILE A 382 -15.08 -29.79 -4.73
CA ILE A 382 -15.42 -29.16 -6.02
C ILE A 382 -16.86 -29.39 -6.48
N ASP A 383 -17.47 -30.54 -6.15
CA ASP A 383 -18.86 -30.85 -6.51
C ASP A 383 -19.89 -30.00 -5.75
N SER A 384 -19.49 -29.42 -4.62
CA SER A 384 -20.35 -28.61 -3.75
C SER A 384 -20.01 -27.12 -3.76
N TYR A 385 -18.87 -26.74 -4.35
CA TYR A 385 -18.39 -25.37 -4.34
C TYR A 385 -17.60 -25.04 -5.62
N THR A 386 -18.21 -24.21 -6.46
CA THR A 386 -17.71 -23.93 -7.81
C THR A 386 -16.43 -23.09 -7.81
N TYR A 387 -15.73 -23.12 -8.95
CA TYR A 387 -14.57 -22.25 -9.19
C TYR A 387 -14.95 -20.77 -9.08
N GLU A 388 -16.09 -20.38 -9.65
CA GLU A 388 -16.58 -19.01 -9.65
C GLU A 388 -16.86 -18.51 -8.22
N GLN A 389 -17.41 -19.36 -7.37
CA GLN A 389 -17.58 -19.04 -5.94
C GLN A 389 -16.23 -18.93 -5.24
N THR A 390 -15.26 -19.78 -5.59
CA THR A 390 -13.90 -19.76 -5.02
C THR A 390 -13.20 -18.44 -5.30
N ILE A 391 -13.12 -18.03 -6.56
CA ILE A 391 -12.46 -16.77 -6.93
C ILE A 391 -13.20 -15.55 -6.38
N LYS A 392 -14.54 -15.59 -6.26
CA LYS A 392 -15.32 -14.51 -5.61
C LYS A 392 -14.97 -14.37 -4.13
N SER A 393 -14.87 -15.47 -3.41
CA SER A 393 -14.50 -15.48 -1.99
C SER A 393 -13.06 -15.02 -1.80
N MET A 394 -12.12 -15.53 -2.60
CA MET A 394 -10.72 -15.11 -2.57
C MET A 394 -10.57 -13.61 -2.86
N ALA A 395 -11.23 -13.10 -3.91
CA ALA A 395 -11.24 -11.67 -4.22
C ALA A 395 -11.82 -10.83 -3.07
N SER A 396 -12.86 -11.33 -2.40
CA SER A 396 -13.48 -10.67 -1.26
C SER A 396 -12.58 -10.65 -0.02
N ILE A 397 -11.81 -11.71 0.24
CA ILE A 397 -10.77 -11.73 1.29
C ILE A 397 -9.76 -10.62 1.02
N TYR A 398 -9.15 -10.62 -0.17
CA TYR A 398 -8.12 -9.63 -0.52
C TYR A 398 -8.66 -8.21 -0.54
N LEU A 399 -9.88 -7.99 -1.05
CA LEU A 399 -10.51 -6.68 -1.05
C LEU A 399 -10.80 -6.18 0.37
N THR A 400 -11.31 -7.04 1.25
CA THR A 400 -11.65 -6.68 2.64
C THR A 400 -10.40 -6.30 3.43
N LEU A 401 -9.33 -7.07 3.30
CA LEU A 401 -8.04 -6.76 3.93
C LEU A 401 -7.48 -5.42 3.44
N ARG A 402 -7.45 -5.19 2.11
CA ARG A 402 -6.97 -3.90 1.57
C ARG A 402 -7.81 -2.71 2.02
N LYS A 403 -9.14 -2.86 2.06
CA LYS A 403 -10.06 -1.83 2.59
C LYS A 403 -9.83 -1.53 4.07
N ALA A 404 -9.23 -2.46 4.81
CA ALA A 404 -8.82 -2.28 6.21
C ALA A 404 -7.39 -1.73 6.35
N GLY A 405 -6.70 -1.41 5.25
CA GLY A 405 -5.31 -0.93 5.27
C GLY A 405 -4.27 -2.03 5.46
N ILE A 406 -4.67 -3.29 5.33
CA ILE A 406 -3.83 -4.46 5.47
C ILE A 406 -3.41 -4.93 4.08
N THR A 407 -2.11 -5.08 3.85
CA THR A 407 -1.58 -5.62 2.58
C THR A 407 -1.74 -7.14 2.57
N PRO A 408 -2.57 -7.72 1.68
CA PRO A 408 -2.66 -9.17 1.56
C PRO A 408 -1.39 -9.72 0.92
N VAL A 409 -0.82 -10.77 1.52
CA VAL A 409 0.20 -11.62 0.89
C VAL A 409 -0.53 -12.82 0.29
N CYS A 410 -0.61 -12.84 -1.04
CA CYS A 410 -1.39 -13.81 -1.80
C CYS A 410 -0.58 -15.09 -1.99
N CYS A 411 -0.90 -16.15 -1.23
CA CYS A 411 -0.26 -17.45 -1.44
C CYS A 411 -1.05 -18.27 -2.46
N SER A 412 -0.35 -18.87 -3.43
CA SER A 412 -0.94 -19.98 -4.18
C SER A 412 -1.22 -21.15 -3.24
N MET A 413 -2.06 -22.11 -3.66
CA MET A 413 -2.09 -23.40 -2.97
C MET A 413 -0.72 -24.07 -3.06
N SER A 414 -0.32 -24.77 -2.00
CA SER A 414 0.84 -25.68 -2.04
C SER A 414 0.57 -26.87 -2.96
N ALA A 415 1.60 -27.69 -3.21
CA ALA A 415 1.45 -29.04 -3.72
C ALA A 415 0.40 -29.82 -2.91
N GLN A 416 -0.22 -30.81 -3.53
CA GLN A 416 -1.24 -31.68 -2.94
C GLN A 416 -1.07 -33.05 -3.58
N SER A 417 -1.04 -34.12 -2.79
CA SER A 417 -0.89 -35.50 -3.27
C SER A 417 -2.23 -36.22 -3.40
N GLY A 418 -2.36 -37.11 -4.39
CA GLY A 418 -3.55 -37.96 -4.56
C GLY A 418 -4.79 -37.21 -5.07
N ASN A 419 -4.59 -36.04 -5.68
CA ASN A 419 -5.65 -35.32 -6.37
C ASN A 419 -6.06 -36.04 -7.66
N THR A 420 -7.33 -35.94 -8.04
CA THR A 420 -7.78 -36.32 -9.39
C THR A 420 -7.32 -35.29 -10.44
N ASP A 421 -7.32 -35.67 -11.72
CA ASP A 421 -6.98 -34.74 -12.82
C ASP A 421 -7.86 -33.48 -12.84
N ALA A 422 -9.15 -33.62 -12.51
CA ALA A 422 -10.07 -32.50 -12.40
C ALA A 422 -9.68 -31.55 -11.25
N GLN A 423 -9.29 -32.10 -10.10
CA GLN A 423 -8.80 -31.32 -8.96
C GLN A 423 -7.48 -30.62 -9.27
N ASN A 424 -6.55 -31.30 -9.94
CA ASN A 424 -5.28 -30.71 -10.37
C ASN A 424 -5.48 -29.59 -11.38
N THR A 425 -6.35 -29.78 -12.37
CA THR A 425 -6.74 -28.72 -13.32
C THR A 425 -7.29 -27.51 -12.58
N MET A 426 -8.14 -27.73 -11.58
CA MET A 426 -8.69 -26.64 -10.78
C MET A 426 -7.64 -25.93 -9.92
N ARG A 427 -6.68 -26.68 -9.37
CA ARG A 427 -5.55 -26.14 -8.59
C ARG A 427 -4.72 -25.20 -9.44
N TYR A 428 -4.37 -25.62 -10.66
CA TYR A 428 -3.62 -24.78 -11.58
C TYR A 428 -4.41 -23.52 -11.97
N LYS A 429 -5.70 -23.65 -12.29
CA LYS A 429 -6.57 -22.49 -12.57
C LYS A 429 -6.69 -21.52 -11.40
N LEU A 430 -6.78 -22.02 -10.17
CA LEU A 430 -6.85 -21.18 -8.98
C LEU A 430 -5.51 -20.48 -8.71
N ASN A 431 -4.40 -21.21 -8.80
CA ASN A 431 -3.06 -20.65 -8.58
C ASN A 431 -2.74 -19.54 -9.59
N GLU A 432 -3.05 -19.75 -10.87
CA GLU A 432 -2.88 -18.72 -11.90
C GLU A 432 -3.81 -17.52 -11.67
N TRP A 433 -5.05 -17.76 -11.23
CA TRP A 433 -5.94 -16.65 -10.87
C TRP A 433 -5.40 -15.83 -9.69
N ILE A 434 -4.85 -16.49 -8.66
CA ILE A 434 -4.24 -15.81 -7.50
C ILE A 434 -3.04 -14.97 -7.95
N ARG A 435 -2.18 -15.52 -8.82
CA ARG A 435 -1.04 -14.80 -9.42
C ARG A 435 -1.51 -13.55 -10.18
N ALA A 436 -2.44 -13.73 -11.12
CA ALA A 436 -2.98 -12.63 -11.91
C ALA A 436 -3.67 -11.56 -11.05
N TYR A 437 -4.35 -11.97 -9.97
CA TYR A 437 -4.93 -11.03 -9.01
C TYR A 437 -3.86 -10.22 -8.30
N ALA A 438 -2.80 -10.89 -7.82
CA ALA A 438 -1.69 -10.23 -7.15
C ALA A 438 -0.98 -9.23 -8.08
N GLU A 439 -0.70 -9.62 -9.33
CA GLU A 439 -0.12 -8.74 -10.35
C GLU A 439 -1.00 -7.52 -10.64
N LYS A 440 -2.30 -7.74 -10.89
CA LYS A 440 -3.27 -6.67 -11.19
C LYS A 440 -3.32 -5.58 -10.13
N TYR A 441 -3.07 -5.94 -8.88
CA TYR A 441 -3.17 -5.03 -7.75
C TYR A 441 -1.83 -4.77 -7.04
N SER A 442 -0.72 -5.16 -7.66
CA SER A 442 0.64 -5.01 -7.13
C SER A 442 0.79 -5.54 -5.70
N LEU A 443 0.24 -6.72 -5.44
CA LEU A 443 0.31 -7.40 -4.15
C LEU A 443 1.46 -8.41 -4.11
N PRO A 444 2.06 -8.67 -2.94
CA PRO A 444 3.02 -9.76 -2.78
C PRO A 444 2.38 -11.11 -3.13
N PHE A 445 3.01 -11.86 -4.03
CA PHE A 445 2.59 -13.21 -4.40
C PHE A 445 3.63 -14.24 -3.95
N VAL A 446 3.20 -15.22 -3.15
CA VAL A 446 4.05 -16.32 -2.69
C VAL A 446 3.61 -17.61 -3.38
N ASP A 447 4.49 -18.14 -4.23
CA ASP A 447 4.24 -19.36 -4.99
C ASP A 447 4.54 -20.60 -4.16
N MET A 448 3.60 -20.95 -3.27
CA MET A 448 3.70 -22.16 -2.45
C MET A 448 3.71 -23.42 -3.30
N HIS A 449 3.08 -23.41 -4.48
CA HIS A 449 3.05 -24.55 -5.37
C HIS A 449 4.46 -24.83 -5.91
N LYS A 450 5.09 -23.82 -6.51
CA LYS A 450 6.47 -23.92 -6.98
C LYS A 450 7.43 -24.37 -5.88
N ALA A 451 7.23 -23.89 -4.65
CA ALA A 451 8.11 -24.22 -3.53
C ALA A 451 8.01 -25.67 -3.06
N THR A 452 6.92 -26.38 -3.37
CA THR A 452 6.61 -27.68 -2.74
C THR A 452 6.38 -28.83 -3.73
N THR A 453 6.22 -28.53 -5.02
CA THR A 453 5.88 -29.51 -6.06
C THR A 453 7.12 -30.18 -6.65
N ASP A 454 7.11 -31.52 -6.67
CA ASP A 454 8.04 -32.32 -7.45
C ASP A 454 7.70 -32.20 -8.95
N PRO A 455 8.61 -31.68 -9.80
CA PRO A 455 8.34 -31.49 -11.22
C PRO A 455 8.12 -32.78 -12.01
N LEU A 456 8.52 -33.95 -11.48
CA LEU A 456 8.32 -35.24 -12.15
C LEU A 456 6.90 -35.77 -11.99
N THR A 457 6.24 -35.46 -10.88
CA THR A 457 4.95 -36.06 -10.51
C THR A 457 3.82 -35.05 -10.40
N GLY A 458 4.12 -33.77 -10.15
CA GLY A 458 3.12 -32.75 -9.83
C GLY A 458 2.56 -32.86 -8.40
N GLU A 459 3.11 -33.77 -7.60
CA GLU A 459 2.78 -34.01 -6.20
C GLU A 459 3.78 -33.29 -5.27
N TRP A 460 3.62 -33.43 -3.96
CA TRP A 460 4.67 -33.02 -3.02
C TRP A 460 5.98 -33.76 -3.29
N TYR A 461 7.11 -33.10 -3.02
CA TYR A 461 8.39 -33.79 -2.86
C TYR A 461 8.29 -34.90 -1.81
N SER A 462 8.95 -36.03 -2.09
CA SER A 462 8.96 -37.18 -1.18
C SER A 462 9.42 -36.81 0.24
N GLY A 463 8.59 -37.14 1.25
CA GLY A 463 8.85 -36.85 2.66
C GLY A 463 8.53 -35.42 3.12
N TRP A 464 7.99 -34.56 2.24
CA TRP A 464 7.67 -33.17 2.57
C TRP A 464 6.24 -32.99 3.10
N ASN A 465 5.42 -34.03 3.05
CA ASN A 465 4.06 -34.10 3.55
C ASN A 465 3.80 -35.41 4.31
N TYR A 466 2.90 -35.37 5.29
CA TYR A 466 2.45 -36.55 6.05
C TYR A 466 1.29 -37.27 5.36
N ASP A 467 0.41 -36.50 4.74
CA ASP A 467 -0.77 -36.96 4.04
C ASP A 467 -0.93 -36.17 2.74
N ALA A 468 -2.09 -36.25 2.10
CA ALA A 468 -2.38 -35.54 0.87
C ALA A 468 -2.11 -34.00 0.89
N SER A 469 -2.02 -33.35 2.06
CA SER A 469 -1.98 -31.87 2.18
C SER A 469 -0.97 -31.32 3.18
N HIS A 470 -0.76 -32.00 4.30
CA HIS A 470 -0.12 -31.39 5.46
C HIS A 470 1.39 -31.54 5.43
N PRO A 471 2.16 -30.45 5.55
CA PRO A 471 3.61 -30.49 5.44
C PRO A 471 4.26 -31.18 6.64
N THR A 472 5.37 -31.87 6.38
CA THR A 472 6.37 -32.17 7.41
C THR A 472 7.17 -30.91 7.73
N ALA A 473 8.06 -30.96 8.73
CA ALA A 473 8.89 -29.82 9.06
C ALA A 473 9.78 -29.35 7.90
N ILE A 474 10.20 -30.26 7.02
CA ILE A 474 10.99 -29.92 5.82
C ILE A 474 10.13 -29.18 4.80
N GLY A 475 8.91 -29.66 4.54
CA GLY A 475 7.97 -28.96 3.65
C GLY A 475 7.57 -27.58 4.19
N ALA A 476 7.32 -27.49 5.50
CA ALA A 476 6.99 -26.23 6.16
C ALA A 476 8.15 -25.22 6.11
N LYS A 477 9.40 -25.69 6.25
CA LYS A 477 10.61 -24.86 6.07
C LYS A 477 10.69 -24.28 4.65
N ALA A 478 10.42 -25.09 3.62
CA ALA A 478 10.42 -24.62 2.24
C ALA A 478 9.31 -23.58 1.97
N MET A 479 8.12 -23.79 2.52
CA MET A 479 7.04 -22.80 2.47
C MET A 479 7.41 -21.48 3.18
N GLY A 480 8.04 -21.58 4.36
CA GLY A 480 8.56 -20.42 5.08
C GLY A 480 9.63 -19.67 4.27
N GLN A 481 10.55 -20.39 3.61
CA GLN A 481 11.56 -19.77 2.75
C GLN A 481 10.92 -19.04 1.56
N ALA A 482 9.92 -19.62 0.91
CA ALA A 482 9.20 -18.97 -0.18
C ALA A 482 8.54 -17.65 0.25
N LEU A 483 8.02 -17.59 1.48
CA LEU A 483 7.52 -16.35 2.08
C LEU A 483 8.65 -15.33 2.27
N VAL A 484 9.80 -15.75 2.80
CA VAL A 484 10.96 -14.87 3.04
C VAL A 484 11.47 -14.26 1.74
N ASP A 485 11.62 -15.08 0.69
CA ASP A 485 12.18 -14.63 -0.59
C ASP A 485 11.36 -13.46 -1.16
N VAL A 486 10.03 -13.59 -1.14
CA VAL A 486 9.11 -12.56 -1.63
C VAL A 486 9.06 -11.36 -0.69
N MET A 487 8.90 -11.59 0.61
CA MET A 487 8.65 -10.51 1.57
C MET A 487 9.91 -9.73 1.95
N SER A 488 11.11 -10.24 1.62
CA SER A 488 12.38 -9.53 1.86
C SER A 488 12.42 -8.13 1.23
N LEU A 489 11.68 -7.90 0.15
CA LEU A 489 11.55 -6.60 -0.53
C LEU A 489 10.52 -5.67 0.12
N TRP A 490 9.70 -6.19 1.02
CA TRP A 490 8.54 -5.49 1.62
C TRP A 490 8.74 -5.15 3.10
N VAL A 491 9.55 -5.93 3.81
CA VAL A 491 9.80 -5.76 5.23
C VAL A 491 10.92 -4.76 5.50
N GLY A 492 10.76 -3.97 6.56
CA GLY A 492 11.79 -3.05 7.04
C GLY A 492 12.97 -3.77 7.70
N GLY A 493 14.06 -3.05 7.94
CA GLY A 493 15.27 -3.57 8.61
C GLY A 493 15.13 -3.81 10.12
N THR A 494 13.92 -3.75 10.67
CA THR A 494 13.66 -3.96 12.11
C THR A 494 13.52 -5.44 12.44
N SER A 495 14.33 -5.92 13.37
CA SER A 495 14.23 -7.26 13.95
C SER A 495 13.71 -7.19 15.40
N PRO A 496 13.21 -8.31 15.96
CA PRO A 496 12.79 -8.38 17.35
C PRO A 496 13.95 -8.06 18.29
N ARG A 497 13.61 -7.65 19.51
CA ARG A 497 14.63 -7.36 20.49
C ARG A 497 15.30 -8.67 20.91
N MET A 498 16.62 -8.67 20.96
CA MET A 498 17.42 -9.80 21.43
C MET A 498 18.24 -9.39 22.63
N ALA A 499 18.69 -10.35 23.44
CA ALA A 499 19.64 -10.03 24.49
C ALA A 499 20.97 -9.58 23.87
N GLU A 500 21.48 -8.45 24.36
CA GLU A 500 22.75 -7.85 23.89
C GLU A 500 23.79 -7.69 25.01
N SER A 501 23.36 -7.79 26.27
CA SER A 501 24.22 -7.76 27.45
C SER A 501 23.86 -8.90 28.39
N ASN A 502 24.87 -9.46 29.06
CA ASN A 502 24.66 -10.46 30.10
C ASN A 502 24.26 -9.84 31.44
N THR A 503 24.59 -8.57 31.67
CA THR A 503 24.14 -7.84 32.85
C THR A 503 22.73 -7.30 32.60
N THR A 504 21.79 -7.68 33.46
CA THR A 504 20.43 -7.15 33.50
C THR A 504 20.24 -6.43 34.83
N PRO A 505 20.55 -5.12 34.91
CA PRO A 505 20.28 -4.32 36.11
C PRO A 505 18.81 -4.46 36.55
N ALA A 506 18.50 -4.25 37.82
CA ALA A 506 17.13 -4.42 38.33
C ALA A 506 16.06 -3.59 37.60
N THR A 507 16.45 -2.48 36.95
CA THR A 507 15.57 -1.61 36.14
C THR A 507 15.56 -1.98 34.65
N SER A 508 16.23 -3.06 34.25
CA SER A 508 16.25 -3.55 32.88
C SER A 508 14.87 -4.03 32.46
N THR A 509 14.51 -3.74 31.21
CA THR A 509 13.32 -4.32 30.58
C THR A 509 13.49 -5.81 30.26
N ASN A 510 14.71 -6.34 30.11
CA ASN A 510 14.93 -7.79 30.04
C ASN A 510 14.94 -8.36 31.46
N LEU A 511 14.02 -9.29 31.73
CA LEU A 511 13.84 -9.89 33.04
C LEU A 511 14.63 -11.20 33.22
N ILE A 512 15.25 -11.71 32.15
CA ILE A 512 16.11 -12.89 32.23
C ILE A 512 17.47 -12.49 32.83
N THR A 513 17.96 -13.26 33.80
CA THR A 513 19.34 -13.15 34.30
C THR A 513 20.27 -14.10 33.54
N ASN A 514 21.51 -13.66 33.31
CA ASN A 514 22.49 -14.38 32.49
C ASN A 514 21.98 -14.78 31.08
N PRO A 515 21.33 -13.86 30.32
CA PRO A 515 20.67 -14.18 29.04
C PRO A 515 21.62 -14.53 27.88
N LEU A 516 22.93 -14.30 28.05
CA LEU A 516 23.96 -14.66 27.08
C LEU A 516 24.76 -15.90 27.51
N PHE A 517 24.40 -16.52 28.64
CA PHE A 517 25.06 -17.70 29.21
C PHE A 517 26.59 -17.56 29.39
N ILE A 518 27.07 -16.34 29.64
CA ILE A 518 28.50 -16.04 29.77
C ILE A 518 28.98 -16.33 31.20
N THR A 519 28.12 -16.10 32.20
CA THR A 519 28.46 -16.34 33.60
C THR A 519 28.19 -17.82 33.92
N THR A 520 29.24 -18.54 34.31
CA THR A 520 29.17 -19.99 34.54
C THR A 520 29.62 -20.35 35.94
N SER A 521 29.00 -21.41 36.48
CA SER A 521 29.45 -22.04 37.72
C SER A 521 30.76 -22.80 37.49
N ALA A 522 31.37 -23.29 38.57
CA ALA A 522 32.57 -24.14 38.51
C ALA A 522 32.41 -25.41 37.65
N THR A 523 31.18 -25.85 37.37
CA THR A 523 30.87 -27.02 36.54
C THR A 523 30.52 -26.66 35.09
N ASN A 524 30.81 -25.43 34.66
CA ASN A 524 30.50 -24.90 33.32
C ASN A 524 29.00 -24.91 32.97
N VAL A 525 28.16 -24.71 33.99
CA VAL A 525 26.70 -24.56 33.85
C VAL A 525 26.35 -23.08 33.96
N PRO A 526 25.41 -22.54 33.16
CA PRO A 526 24.98 -21.15 33.32
C PRO A 526 24.48 -20.89 34.73
N GLU A 527 25.03 -19.88 35.41
CA GLU A 527 24.52 -19.44 36.70
C GLU A 527 23.10 -18.89 36.58
N SER A 528 22.32 -18.97 37.66
CA SER A 528 20.92 -18.50 37.76
C SER A 528 19.91 -19.24 36.89
N TRP A 529 20.28 -20.38 36.31
CA TRP A 529 19.38 -21.30 35.63
C TRP A 529 19.24 -22.60 36.42
N ASP A 530 18.03 -22.89 36.88
CA ASP A 530 17.70 -24.10 37.62
C ASP A 530 17.90 -25.34 36.73
N VAL A 531 18.43 -26.41 37.34
CA VAL A 531 18.83 -27.64 36.66
C VAL A 531 17.73 -28.70 36.75
N GLY A 532 17.30 -29.24 35.62
CA GLY A 532 16.46 -30.43 35.58
C GLY A 532 17.27 -31.74 35.69
N THR A 533 16.61 -32.83 36.06
CA THR A 533 17.22 -34.07 36.61
C THR A 533 17.97 -34.96 35.60
N ALA A 534 18.10 -34.58 34.32
CA ALA A 534 18.73 -35.43 33.30
C ALA A 534 19.28 -34.63 32.10
N GLY A 535 20.18 -35.25 31.32
CA GLY A 535 20.73 -34.72 30.07
C GLY A 535 22.12 -34.07 30.19
N VAL A 536 22.77 -33.85 29.05
CA VAL A 536 24.06 -33.15 28.93
C VAL A 536 23.80 -31.69 28.57
N VAL A 537 24.47 -30.79 29.28
CA VAL A 537 24.40 -29.35 29.02
C VAL A 537 25.80 -28.82 28.78
N THR A 538 26.02 -28.26 27.60
CA THR A 538 27.30 -27.65 27.21
C THR A 538 27.11 -26.17 26.87
N LEU A 539 28.20 -25.43 26.99
CA LEU A 539 28.30 -24.05 26.52
C LEU A 539 29.30 -23.97 25.39
N GLU A 540 28.85 -23.44 24.27
CA GLU A 540 29.59 -23.40 23.01
C GLU A 540 29.71 -21.96 22.50
N SER A 541 30.73 -21.68 21.69
CA SER A 541 30.83 -20.40 20.97
C SER A 541 30.29 -20.56 19.55
N ASN A 542 29.64 -19.53 19.02
CA ASN A 542 29.16 -19.52 17.64
C ASN A 542 29.15 -18.08 17.08
N ALA A 543 29.71 -17.87 15.89
CA ALA A 543 29.81 -16.54 15.29
C ALA A 543 28.45 -15.87 15.01
N ALA A 544 27.36 -16.64 14.89
CA ALA A 544 26.01 -16.12 14.67
C ALA A 544 25.33 -15.61 15.95
N VAL A 545 25.93 -15.81 17.12
CA VAL A 545 25.33 -15.54 18.45
C VAL A 545 26.28 -14.68 19.27
N LYS A 546 25.76 -13.64 19.92
CA LYS A 546 26.51 -12.89 20.94
C LYS A 546 26.56 -13.72 22.24
N GLY A 547 27.75 -13.89 22.82
CA GLY A 547 27.94 -14.66 24.05
C GLY A 547 28.07 -16.17 23.78
N SER A 548 27.65 -16.98 24.76
CA SER A 548 27.68 -18.43 24.67
C SER A 548 26.34 -18.98 24.15
N VAL A 549 26.40 -20.16 23.55
CA VAL A 549 25.25 -20.97 23.16
C VAL A 549 25.03 -22.03 24.23
N LEU A 550 23.84 -22.07 24.82
CA LEU A 550 23.40 -23.17 25.68
C LEU A 550 22.95 -24.33 24.79
N HIS A 551 23.69 -25.43 24.82
CA HIS A 551 23.38 -26.64 24.06
C HIS A 551 22.90 -27.76 25.00
N LEU A 552 21.68 -28.23 24.75
CA LEU A 552 20.96 -29.23 25.53
C LEU A 552 20.86 -30.51 24.71
N VAL A 553 21.50 -31.58 25.19
CA VAL A 553 21.54 -32.88 24.51
C VAL A 553 21.01 -33.97 25.44
N SER A 554 20.25 -34.91 24.90
CA SER A 554 19.82 -36.06 25.68
C SER A 554 21.01 -36.95 26.07
N ALA A 555 21.12 -37.30 27.35
CA ALA A 555 22.20 -38.16 27.82
C ALA A 555 22.07 -39.61 27.32
N ASN A 556 20.83 -40.11 27.17
CA ASN A 556 20.53 -41.54 26.91
C ASN A 556 19.42 -41.74 25.86
N GLY A 557 19.13 -40.74 25.02
CA GLY A 557 18.05 -40.80 24.02
C GLY A 557 16.62 -40.89 24.58
N THR A 558 16.45 -40.79 25.90
CA THR A 558 15.16 -40.96 26.60
C THR A 558 14.77 -39.76 27.46
N ASN A 559 15.76 -39.07 28.06
CA ASN A 559 15.53 -37.93 28.94
C ASN A 559 16.06 -36.63 28.31
N GLN A 560 15.26 -35.57 28.36
CA GLN A 560 15.64 -34.24 27.84
C GLN A 560 16.60 -33.54 28.80
N ALA A 561 17.66 -32.93 28.26
CA ALA A 561 18.41 -31.91 28.99
C ALA A 561 17.51 -30.71 29.22
N SER A 562 17.48 -30.16 30.44
CA SER A 562 16.52 -29.10 30.79
C SER A 562 17.09 -28.03 31.73
N ARG A 563 16.69 -26.78 31.48
CA ARG A 563 17.02 -25.59 32.28
C ARG A 563 15.80 -24.70 32.41
N SER A 564 15.64 -24.06 33.56
CA SER A 564 14.56 -23.09 33.76
C SER A 564 15.00 -21.88 34.56
N GLN A 565 14.25 -20.80 34.43
CA GLN A 565 14.36 -19.64 35.31
C GLN A 565 12.98 -19.17 35.71
N THR A 566 12.79 -18.91 37.01
CA THR A 566 11.56 -18.31 37.54
C THR A 566 11.67 -16.80 37.43
N ILE A 567 10.67 -16.16 36.81
CA ILE A 567 10.66 -14.73 36.54
C ILE A 567 9.39 -14.11 37.13
N ALA A 568 9.56 -13.08 37.94
CA ALA A 568 8.46 -12.28 38.44
C ALA A 568 7.85 -11.43 37.31
N VAL A 569 6.52 -11.42 37.21
CA VAL A 569 5.78 -10.65 36.21
C VAL A 569 4.58 -9.97 36.85
N THR A 570 4.03 -8.94 36.20
CA THR A 570 2.82 -8.26 36.69
C THR A 570 1.64 -8.59 35.76
N PRO A 571 0.47 -9.00 36.28
CA PRO A 571 -0.73 -9.18 35.47
C PRO A 571 -1.04 -7.96 34.60
N GLY A 572 -1.37 -8.19 33.33
CA GLY A 572 -1.65 -7.12 32.36
C GLY A 572 -0.43 -6.53 31.67
N ASP A 573 0.80 -6.81 32.12
CA ASP A 573 2.00 -6.43 31.37
C ASP A 573 2.05 -7.13 30.01
N VAL A 574 2.52 -6.41 28.98
CA VAL A 574 2.84 -6.98 27.67
C VAL A 574 4.30 -7.37 27.65
N MET A 575 4.56 -8.64 27.38
CA MET A 575 5.88 -9.23 27.37
C MET A 575 6.24 -9.71 25.96
N GLU A 576 7.52 -9.64 25.59
CA GLU A 576 8.09 -10.23 24.37
C GLU A 576 9.11 -11.30 24.77
N PHE A 577 8.83 -12.55 24.43
CA PHE A 577 9.77 -13.65 24.58
C PHE A 577 10.49 -13.87 23.25
N SER A 578 11.82 -13.82 23.27
CA SER A 578 12.64 -13.90 22.05
C SER A 578 13.89 -14.73 22.28
N MET A 579 14.36 -15.43 21.26
CA MET A 579 15.58 -16.23 21.32
C MET A 579 16.17 -16.46 19.93
N LYS A 580 17.50 -16.66 19.87
CA LYS A 580 18.11 -17.37 18.76
C LYS A 580 18.13 -18.84 19.10
N PHE A 581 17.69 -19.69 18.19
CA PHE A 581 17.77 -21.11 18.42
C PHE A 581 18.11 -21.88 17.15
N LYS A 582 18.73 -23.03 17.36
CA LYS A 582 18.79 -24.14 16.40
C LYS A 582 18.44 -25.43 17.12
N ALA A 583 17.91 -26.39 16.39
CA ALA A 583 17.55 -27.70 16.89
C ALA A 583 17.96 -28.78 15.87
N GLY A 584 18.15 -30.01 16.35
CA GLY A 584 18.45 -31.18 15.52
C GLY A 584 17.22 -31.87 14.92
N THR A 585 17.45 -33.06 14.37
CA THR A 585 16.40 -33.99 13.90
C THR A 585 15.71 -34.77 15.03
N GLU A 586 16.25 -34.73 16.24
CA GLU A 586 15.73 -35.47 17.39
C GLU A 586 14.31 -35.04 17.78
N THR A 587 13.58 -35.96 18.41
CA THR A 587 12.11 -35.95 18.39
C THR A 587 11.42 -34.80 19.12
N VAL A 588 12.04 -34.18 20.14
CA VAL A 588 11.38 -33.14 20.97
C VAL A 588 12.32 -32.05 21.47
N ASN A 589 12.15 -30.82 20.98
CA ASN A 589 12.84 -29.64 21.51
C ASN A 589 11.83 -28.55 21.89
N ASN A 590 11.95 -27.99 23.10
CA ASN A 590 11.04 -27.03 23.70
C ASN A 590 11.80 -25.83 24.25
N ALA A 591 11.26 -24.64 24.04
CA ALA A 591 11.68 -23.43 24.71
C ALA A 591 10.46 -22.51 24.81
N TRP A 592 9.95 -22.36 26.03
CA TRP A 592 8.66 -21.71 26.25
C TRP A 592 8.63 -20.88 27.53
N VAL A 593 7.63 -20.01 27.59
CA VAL A 593 7.21 -19.27 28.78
C VAL A 593 5.86 -19.81 29.22
N HIS A 594 5.73 -20.22 30.47
CA HIS A 594 4.47 -20.77 31.01
C HIS A 594 4.31 -20.49 32.50
N TYR A 595 3.10 -20.71 33.03
CA TYR A 595 2.84 -20.66 34.47
C TYR A 595 2.20 -21.98 34.94
N ALA A 596 2.91 -22.73 35.77
CA ALA A 596 2.49 -24.04 36.25
C ALA A 596 2.91 -24.26 37.71
N ALA A 597 2.60 -25.41 38.28
CA ALA A 597 3.02 -25.76 39.65
C ALA A 597 4.55 -26.00 39.75
N THR A 598 5.18 -26.46 38.67
CA THR A 598 6.63 -26.71 38.60
C THR A 598 7.21 -26.23 37.25
N PRO A 599 8.53 -25.97 37.16
CA PRO A 599 9.14 -25.38 35.96
C PRO A 599 9.08 -26.23 34.69
N PHE A 600 8.78 -27.52 34.79
CA PHE A 600 8.72 -28.43 33.63
C PHE A 600 7.37 -29.15 33.51
N ALA A 601 6.37 -28.72 34.28
CA ALA A 601 5.01 -29.20 34.11
C ALA A 601 4.42 -28.65 32.80
N GLY A 602 3.86 -29.52 31.97
CA GLY A 602 3.13 -29.10 30.78
C GLY A 602 1.83 -28.37 31.14
N GLY A 603 1.51 -27.29 30.42
CA GLY A 603 0.26 -26.54 30.55
C GLY A 603 0.48 -25.02 30.62
N ASN A 604 -0.58 -24.23 30.36
CA ASN A 604 -0.59 -22.77 30.53
C ASN A 604 0.57 -22.03 29.83
N ILE A 605 0.87 -22.43 28.60
CA ILE A 605 1.92 -21.80 27.81
C ILE A 605 1.47 -20.40 27.38
N LEU A 606 2.40 -19.45 27.35
CA LEU A 606 2.18 -18.05 26.98
C LEU A 606 2.93 -17.67 25.70
N ALA A 607 4.07 -18.30 25.44
CA ALA A 607 4.87 -18.14 24.23
C ALA A 607 5.89 -19.29 24.14
N GLY A 608 6.36 -19.61 22.95
CA GLY A 608 7.50 -20.51 22.76
C GLY A 608 7.34 -21.51 21.62
N ILE A 609 8.40 -22.27 21.41
CA ILE A 609 8.40 -23.46 20.56
C ILE A 609 8.19 -24.71 21.41
N ARG A 610 7.51 -25.70 20.84
CA ARG A 610 7.21 -26.98 21.47
C ARG A 610 7.28 -28.11 20.45
N LEU A 611 7.84 -29.24 20.87
CA LEU A 611 8.04 -30.42 20.02
C LEU A 611 8.74 -30.09 18.69
N TRP A 612 9.69 -29.16 18.72
CA TRP A 612 10.40 -28.75 17.51
C TRP A 612 11.34 -29.86 17.04
N LYS A 613 11.18 -30.31 15.78
CA LYS A 613 11.85 -31.48 15.19
C LYS A 613 12.39 -31.21 13.79
N ALA A 614 13.41 -30.36 13.68
CA ALA A 614 14.04 -30.07 12.39
C ALA A 614 15.42 -29.41 12.53
N VAL A 615 16.33 -29.81 11.65
CA VAL A 615 17.67 -29.22 11.54
C VAL A 615 17.58 -27.78 11.03
N THR A 616 18.16 -26.90 11.82
CA THR A 616 18.15 -25.46 11.59
C THR A 616 19.54 -24.89 11.76
N ASP A 617 19.87 -23.93 10.91
CA ASP A 617 20.83 -22.90 11.30
C ASP A 617 20.18 -22.01 12.36
N PHE A 618 20.96 -21.15 13.02
CA PHE A 618 20.40 -20.21 13.99
C PHE A 618 19.35 -19.29 13.35
N GLY A 619 18.09 -19.49 13.75
CA GLY A 619 16.98 -18.62 13.45
C GLY A 619 16.63 -17.74 14.64
N THR A 620 15.90 -16.66 14.38
CA THR A 620 15.36 -15.77 15.43
C THR A 620 13.87 -16.03 15.61
N TYR A 621 13.44 -16.24 16.84
CA TYR A 621 12.03 -16.38 17.20
C TYR A 621 11.64 -15.32 18.22
N SER A 622 10.43 -14.78 18.09
CA SER A 622 9.86 -13.79 18.98
C SER A 622 8.34 -13.91 19.06
N GLN A 623 7.79 -13.87 20.27
CA GLN A 623 6.35 -13.84 20.47
C GLN A 623 5.97 -12.92 21.62
N ARG A 624 4.97 -12.09 21.38
CA ARG A 624 4.34 -11.25 22.40
C ARG A 624 3.17 -11.94 23.06
N PHE A 625 2.99 -11.68 24.34
CA PHE A 625 1.83 -12.11 25.11
C PHE A 625 1.49 -11.09 26.20
N THR A 626 0.24 -11.10 26.65
CA THR A 626 -0.19 -10.33 27.83
C THR A 626 -0.21 -11.27 29.03
N VAL A 627 0.39 -10.87 30.15
CA VAL A 627 0.40 -11.66 31.38
C VAL A 627 -1.05 -11.83 31.86
N PRO A 628 -1.56 -13.06 32.04
CA PRO A 628 -2.93 -13.28 32.45
C PRO A 628 -3.25 -12.73 33.85
N ALA A 629 -4.53 -12.48 34.10
CA ALA A 629 -5.00 -12.06 35.41
C ALA A 629 -4.58 -13.06 36.51
N GLY A 630 -4.05 -12.56 37.63
CA GLY A 630 -3.61 -13.38 38.76
C GLY A 630 -2.25 -14.07 38.60
N VAL A 631 -1.58 -13.96 37.45
CA VAL A 631 -0.25 -14.55 37.22
C VAL A 631 0.83 -13.53 37.62
N THR A 632 1.53 -13.80 38.74
CA THR A 632 2.62 -12.94 39.25
C THR A 632 4.03 -13.50 39.00
N SER A 633 4.11 -14.71 38.47
CA SER A 633 5.37 -15.38 38.12
C SER A 633 5.17 -16.32 36.95
N VAL A 634 6.18 -16.41 36.10
CA VAL A 634 6.26 -17.38 35.00
C VAL A 634 7.60 -18.11 35.06
N PHE A 635 7.66 -19.27 34.41
CA PHE A 635 8.93 -19.93 34.13
C PHE A 635 9.28 -19.74 32.65
N VAL A 636 10.55 -19.44 32.40
CA VAL A 636 11.17 -19.65 31.09
C VAL A 636 11.85 -21.02 31.16
N SER A 637 11.37 -21.98 30.37
CA SER A 637 11.81 -23.36 30.44
C SER A 637 12.32 -23.85 29.10
N LEU A 638 13.51 -24.42 29.13
CA LEU A 638 14.28 -24.90 27.99
C LEU A 638 14.46 -26.39 28.18
N SER A 639 14.04 -27.21 27.22
CA SER A 639 14.31 -28.64 27.27
C SER A 639 14.46 -29.24 25.89
N GLY A 640 15.43 -30.14 25.69
CA GLY A 640 15.67 -30.70 24.36
C GLY A 640 16.44 -32.01 24.37
N PHE A 641 16.29 -32.74 23.27
CA PHE A 641 17.17 -33.85 22.91
C PHE A 641 18.37 -33.36 22.10
N ASP A 642 18.21 -32.28 21.35
CA ASP A 642 19.25 -31.57 20.60
C ASP A 642 18.75 -30.13 20.33
N LEU A 643 18.94 -29.25 21.31
CA LEU A 643 18.48 -27.86 21.29
C LEU A 643 19.60 -26.92 21.68
N SER A 644 19.90 -25.95 20.82
CA SER A 644 20.85 -24.89 21.10
C SER A 644 20.14 -23.54 21.15
N ILE A 645 20.40 -22.76 22.19
CA ILE A 645 19.79 -21.46 22.43
C ILE A 645 20.86 -20.41 22.66
N GLY A 646 20.65 -19.20 22.12
CA GLY A 646 21.48 -18.04 22.34
C GLY A 646 20.65 -16.75 22.41
N GLN A 647 21.21 -15.72 23.04
CA GLN A 647 20.60 -14.38 23.13
C GLN A 647 19.13 -14.39 23.57
N ILE A 648 18.79 -15.17 24.59
CA ILE A 648 17.42 -15.34 25.07
C ILE A 648 16.95 -14.12 25.88
N GLY A 649 15.70 -13.71 25.71
CA GLY A 649 15.14 -12.55 26.41
C GLY A 649 13.66 -12.72 26.74
N LEU A 650 13.27 -12.16 27.88
CA LEU A 650 11.87 -11.91 28.23
C LEU A 650 11.75 -10.42 28.56
N PHE A 651 11.29 -9.66 27.59
CA PHE A 651 11.29 -8.20 27.64
C PHE A 651 9.93 -7.66 28.05
N LYS A 652 9.88 -6.83 29.09
CA LYS A 652 8.72 -5.97 29.35
C LYS A 652 8.65 -4.88 28.30
N ILE A 653 7.54 -4.82 27.58
CA ILE A 653 7.30 -3.80 26.56
C ILE A 653 6.65 -2.59 27.22
N THR A 654 7.27 -1.41 27.05
CA THR A 654 6.80 -0.14 27.62
C THR A 654 6.62 0.88 26.49
N GLY A 655 5.52 1.64 26.52
CA GLY A 655 5.29 2.75 25.59
C GLY A 655 4.76 2.39 24.19
N ILE A 656 3.79 1.47 24.07
CA ILE A 656 3.01 1.29 22.83
C ILE A 656 1.73 2.12 22.89
#